data_AF-A0A1N6GQB4-F1
#
_entry.id   AF-A0A1N6GQB4-F1
#
_cell.length_a   1.000
_cell.length_b   1.000
_cell.length_c   1.000
_cell.angle_alpha   90.00
_cell.angle_beta   90.00
_cell.angle_gamma   90.00
#
_symmetry.space_group_name_H-M   'P 1'
#
loop_
_entity.id
_entity.type
_entity.pdbx_description
1 polymer ?
#
loop_
_entity_poly.entity_id
_entity_poly.type
_entity_poly.pdbx_seq_one_letter_code
_entity_poly.pdbx_strand_id
1 'polypeptide(L)'
;MSKYFAHPFFLEKVLFLVPFLLVLAGCDTFYGDHVWLNAPVENDNVHDGLIVIKASKVRNSSGGTLSYLGTYASAAKASERPQLRAALNYDFSMGMHEVTCAEFKSIMGTTFDERCNGENSDLLPVTKVTYYDAVLFSNERSKREGYDTAYTYSSTAFDANGNCISMEGLVFHPEVDAYRLPTEAEWLMAADRDWNPSGEWNAQNSGFEPQKVCSYPRLRGDFCDMGGNVKEWVSDWLGYFKDTTITNYVGGPDGGVLGERVIKGGSYRNEPSAIKLYNRGDVYIVTSAAKSEYLGFRIAFGKIANAVWMGRDGKARDSRIIPMASATLIKDNLGTYRTKLVFRNDVSGNLAFVDYVNGTLSVTEISDTIDSYHPDISPDGRLVVFCTGMEGVSGKSEAYIRALSTVYAKPLKVNVKGNVSIPRWRVLENGDTVIVYVSDAGNNKDESSFKSKSTWQVKYANGRFGTPQKLFDGAYHGGISGDNKLAVTGARLLRARIAGANGSLANGRDTVWYNGEQACNVSLANDGTKRVSFLDFGGKTGADFVGESYGTHERLLIADSTGKLIKTIAAPVGYSFDHAEWVLNYTSPEPNGGFIVATLTNANGAHAKVVLINVGDGTVTDLVEGDELWHPSVWSQKVYVPEKSKLDPDSAGVYLRPSDKWESVIMRYKMNLLWKYRDSANVVILGSSRPMFGVTPSLFDKRFFAVNFGQTPNSIYMSRDFLDRYILKHMKNLKYIVVSLDIDFWHKVDGPDGDNFFYTDFLNYPGYIYDANHDYWSDGYPEGLLEYTESAVGSSDESHYMKDRGRYANAICHSWRDEPEIEQDSSYLDEHRNLIDDSKAALVSIIKAAAKKNIRVVGLIFPQSPGYAKTGAFGRYGLRRSSAKKLISELESLNKEYPNFVVMDENKMGEHDYTNLMAVDEDHLCYGGSVMLTSRLNNLLLSWESKK
;
A
#
# COMPACT_ATOMS: atom_id res chain seq x y z
N MET A 1 -2.03 -15.41 61.53
CA MET A 1 -2.87 -15.74 62.71
C MET A 1 -3.49 -14.44 63.19
N SER A 2 -4.78 -14.19 62.88
CA SER A 2 -5.93 -14.32 63.82
C SER A 2 -6.05 -13.07 64.71
N LYS A 3 -7.12 -12.27 64.82
CA LYS A 3 -8.58 -12.29 64.51
C LYS A 3 -9.05 -10.81 64.66
N TYR A 4 -9.92 -10.22 63.83
CA TYR A 4 -11.38 -10.37 63.67
C TYR A 4 -12.28 -9.82 64.80
N PHE A 5 -13.29 -9.04 64.36
CA PHE A 5 -14.54 -8.53 64.98
C PHE A 5 -14.46 -7.18 65.73
N ALA A 6 -15.06 -6.05 65.31
CA ALA A 6 -16.35 -5.66 64.68
C ALA A 6 -17.42 -5.17 65.70
N HIS A 7 -17.61 -3.83 65.71
CA HIS A 7 -18.82 -3.00 65.98
C HIS A 7 -19.56 -3.15 67.35
N PRO A 8 -20.40 -2.17 67.82
CA PRO A 8 -21.21 -1.18 67.06
C PRO A 8 -21.49 0.24 67.66
N PHE A 9 -21.88 1.15 66.76
CA PHE A 9 -22.97 2.16 66.75
C PHE A 9 -23.26 3.31 67.78
N PHE A 10 -23.60 4.46 67.16
CA PHE A 10 -24.51 5.61 67.49
C PHE A 10 -24.11 6.61 68.61
N LEU A 11 -23.63 7.84 68.26
CA LEU A 11 -24.36 9.15 68.11
C LEU A 11 -24.86 9.72 69.46
N GLU A 12 -24.55 10.93 69.97
CA GLU A 12 -24.54 12.31 69.41
C GLU A 12 -23.85 13.29 70.40
N LYS A 13 -23.27 14.40 69.89
CA LYS A 13 -23.59 15.83 70.19
C LYS A 13 -22.44 16.78 69.77
N VAL A 14 -22.58 17.49 68.65
CA VAL A 14 -23.03 18.90 68.48
C VAL A 14 -21.91 19.94 68.72
N LEU A 15 -21.48 20.67 67.66
CA LEU A 15 -21.55 22.14 67.53
C LEU A 15 -20.85 22.69 66.24
N PHE A 16 -21.64 23.35 65.39
CA PHE A 16 -21.40 24.55 64.52
C PHE A 16 -20.24 24.67 63.47
N LEU A 17 -20.65 24.59 62.20
CA LEU A 17 -20.46 25.51 61.03
C LEU A 17 -19.10 26.20 60.71
N VAL A 18 -18.43 25.68 59.65
CA VAL A 18 -18.00 26.30 58.34
C VAL A 18 -17.10 27.56 58.35
N PRO A 19 -16.07 27.75 57.46
CA PRO A 19 -15.84 27.12 56.14
C PRO A 19 -14.42 26.58 55.85
N PHE A 20 -14.28 25.61 54.92
CA PHE A 20 -13.22 25.66 53.92
C PHE A 20 -13.63 24.87 52.67
N LEU A 21 -13.89 25.62 51.59
CA LEU A 21 -14.06 25.16 50.21
C LEU A 21 -12.66 25.02 49.57
N LEU A 22 -12.56 24.16 48.56
CA LEU A 22 -11.44 23.97 47.62
C LEU A 22 -10.23 23.18 48.16
N VAL A 23 -10.22 21.88 47.88
CA VAL A 23 -9.21 21.13 47.09
C VAL A 23 -9.58 19.67 47.21
N LEU A 24 -10.16 19.08 46.15
CA LEU A 24 -10.14 17.65 45.81
C LEU A 24 -10.93 17.49 44.49
N ALA A 25 -10.29 17.87 43.39
CA ALA A 25 -10.65 17.45 42.04
C ALA A 25 -9.42 16.73 41.47
N GLY A 26 -9.62 15.52 40.94
CA GLY A 26 -8.58 14.77 40.26
C GLY A 26 -8.26 13.43 40.91
N CYS A 27 -9.24 12.52 40.90
CA CYS A 27 -8.96 11.08 40.91
C CYS A 27 -10.16 10.38 40.25
N ASP A 28 -10.17 10.33 38.93
CA ASP A 28 -11.12 9.50 38.18
C ASP A 28 -10.74 8.03 38.41
N THR A 29 -11.57 7.36 39.21
CA THR A 29 -11.45 5.95 39.52
C THR A 29 -11.78 5.11 38.30
N PHE A 30 -10.78 4.35 37.86
CA PHE A 30 -10.90 3.09 37.11
C PHE A 30 -12.00 2.20 37.71
N TYR A 31 -12.84 1.61 36.85
CA TYR A 31 -13.99 0.73 37.13
C TYR A 31 -15.28 1.46 37.59
N GLY A 32 -16.07 1.91 36.62
CA GLY A 32 -17.45 2.34 36.81
C GLY A 32 -18.13 2.58 35.46
N ASP A 33 -19.26 1.91 35.25
CA ASP A 33 -20.22 1.96 34.13
C ASP A 33 -20.03 3.04 33.05
N HIS A 34 -19.98 2.58 31.79
CA HIS A 34 -20.11 3.42 30.59
C HIS A 34 -21.39 4.27 30.69
N VAL A 35 -21.26 5.55 31.02
CA VAL A 35 -22.38 6.51 30.89
C VAL A 35 -22.50 6.86 29.41
N TRP A 36 -23.36 6.13 28.71
CA TRP A 36 -23.69 6.33 27.30
C TRP A 36 -24.45 7.65 27.11
N LEU A 37 -23.77 8.69 26.63
CA LEU A 37 -24.41 9.92 26.17
C LEU A 37 -24.60 9.84 24.65
N ASN A 38 -25.58 9.06 24.20
CA ASN A 38 -25.93 9.01 22.78
C ASN A 38 -26.32 10.42 22.31
N ALA A 39 -25.73 10.87 21.21
CA ALA A 39 -26.09 12.14 20.58
C ALA A 39 -27.59 12.14 20.21
N PRO A 40 -28.33 13.23 20.44
CA PRO A 40 -29.72 13.34 19.97
C PRO A 40 -29.79 13.20 18.44
N VAL A 41 -30.88 12.63 17.93
CA VAL A 41 -31.13 12.52 16.48
C VAL A 41 -32.46 13.15 16.10
N GLU A 42 -32.56 13.63 14.87
CA GLU A 42 -33.78 14.17 14.27
C GLU A 42 -33.80 13.89 12.75
N ASN A 43 -34.99 13.81 12.14
CA ASN A 43 -35.09 13.65 10.69
C ASN A 43 -34.46 14.84 9.98
N ASP A 44 -33.67 14.57 8.95
CA ASP A 44 -33.17 15.61 8.06
C ASP A 44 -34.27 15.96 7.04
N ASN A 45 -34.88 17.13 7.21
CA ASN A 45 -35.93 17.59 6.30
C ASN A 45 -35.37 18.29 5.05
N VAL A 46 -34.05 18.43 4.95
CA VAL A 46 -33.36 19.05 3.81
C VAL A 46 -32.79 17.98 2.89
N HIS A 47 -32.22 16.92 3.47
CA HIS A 47 -31.56 15.84 2.73
C HIS A 47 -32.40 14.57 2.80
N ASP A 48 -33.03 14.22 1.67
CA ASP A 48 -33.96 13.08 1.62
C ASP A 48 -33.29 11.75 2.04
N GLY A 49 -33.98 11.01 2.90
CA GLY A 49 -33.53 9.73 3.45
C GLY A 49 -32.45 9.81 4.55
N LEU A 50 -32.03 11.02 4.98
CA LEU A 50 -30.99 11.19 6.01
C LEU A 50 -31.57 11.54 7.40
N ILE A 51 -30.76 11.24 8.42
CA ILE A 51 -31.02 11.56 9.83
C ILE A 51 -29.85 12.38 10.36
N VAL A 52 -30.17 13.49 11.03
CA VAL A 52 -29.20 14.38 11.65
C VAL A 52 -28.80 13.83 13.01
N ILE A 53 -27.51 13.63 13.23
CA ILE A 53 -26.90 13.29 14.52
C ILE A 53 -26.30 14.55 15.15
N LYS A 54 -26.82 14.96 16.31
CA LYS A 54 -26.42 16.18 17.03
C LYS A 54 -25.22 15.98 17.96
N ALA A 55 -24.08 15.53 17.42
CA ALA A 55 -22.92 15.17 18.23
C ALA A 55 -22.28 16.39 18.94
N SER A 56 -22.43 17.60 18.41
CA SER A 56 -21.92 18.82 19.05
C SER A 56 -22.65 19.20 20.35
N LYS A 57 -23.88 18.69 20.56
CA LYS A 57 -24.70 19.04 21.73
C LYS A 57 -24.24 18.36 23.02
N VAL A 58 -23.49 17.27 22.94
CA VAL A 58 -22.94 16.57 24.11
C VAL A 58 -21.58 17.18 24.43
N ARG A 59 -21.49 17.91 25.54
CA ARG A 59 -20.23 18.53 25.98
C ARG A 59 -19.47 17.58 26.91
N ASN A 60 -18.32 17.08 26.45
CA ASN A 60 -17.31 16.47 27.30
C ASN A 60 -16.04 17.36 27.36
N SER A 61 -15.03 16.92 28.10
CA SER A 61 -13.72 17.62 28.20
C SER A 61 -12.97 17.72 26.86
N SER A 62 -13.34 16.91 25.87
CA SER A 62 -12.77 16.90 24.51
C SER A 62 -13.62 17.64 23.46
N GLY A 63 -14.73 18.28 23.88
CA GLY A 63 -15.54 19.17 23.06
C GLY A 63 -16.69 18.56 22.25
N GLY A 64 -17.06 17.28 22.42
CA GLY A 64 -18.14 16.65 21.63
C GLY A 64 -18.57 15.26 22.10
N THR A 65 -19.42 14.54 21.37
CA THR A 65 -19.78 13.13 21.69
C THR A 65 -18.63 12.18 21.40
N LEU A 66 -18.39 11.19 22.27
CA LEU A 66 -17.38 10.14 22.02
C LEU A 66 -17.96 9.00 21.17
N SER A 67 -17.20 8.61 20.14
CA SER A 67 -17.34 7.35 19.40
C SER A 67 -16.13 6.46 19.72
N TYR A 68 -16.37 5.18 20.02
CA TYR A 68 -15.33 4.25 20.45
C TYR A 68 -14.95 3.30 19.31
N LEU A 69 -13.79 3.54 18.72
CA LEU A 69 -13.26 2.76 17.60
C LEU A 69 -12.38 1.63 18.10
N GLY A 70 -12.55 0.42 17.57
CA GLY A 70 -11.74 -0.74 17.98
C GLY A 70 -12.11 -1.30 19.35
N THR A 71 -11.21 -2.13 19.91
CA THR A 71 -11.44 -2.88 21.14
C THR A 71 -10.14 -3.14 21.92
N TYR A 72 -10.27 -3.45 23.21
CA TYR A 72 -9.18 -3.96 24.05
C TYR A 72 -9.14 -5.50 24.08
N ALA A 73 -10.06 -6.19 23.42
CA ALA A 73 -10.09 -7.64 23.38
C ALA A 73 -8.79 -8.19 22.75
N SER A 74 -8.07 -9.04 23.49
CA SER A 74 -6.80 -9.62 23.05
C SER A 74 -6.94 -10.54 21.84
N ALA A 75 -8.14 -11.10 21.61
CA ALA A 75 -8.46 -11.96 20.47
C ALA A 75 -8.77 -11.17 19.17
N ALA A 76 -8.93 -9.83 19.24
CA ALA A 76 -9.22 -9.01 18.06
C ALA A 76 -7.98 -8.81 17.17
N LYS A 77 -8.20 -8.47 15.89
CA LYS A 77 -7.10 -8.23 14.93
C LYS A 77 -6.24 -7.07 15.42
N ALA A 78 -4.95 -7.08 15.08
CA ALA A 78 -4.03 -6.00 15.46
C ALA A 78 -4.46 -4.61 14.95
N SER A 79 -5.15 -4.53 13.81
CA SER A 79 -5.72 -3.31 13.26
C SER A 79 -6.99 -2.82 13.99
N GLU A 80 -7.58 -3.65 14.85
CA GLU A 80 -8.80 -3.36 15.61
C GLU A 80 -8.49 -3.00 17.07
N ARG A 81 -7.21 -2.93 17.46
CA ARG A 81 -6.76 -2.69 18.83
C ARG A 81 -5.54 -1.75 18.90
N PRO A 82 -5.33 -1.05 20.04
CA PRO A 82 -6.26 -0.88 21.16
C PRO A 82 -7.48 -0.02 20.75
N GLN A 83 -8.44 0.15 21.66
CA GLN A 83 -9.57 1.05 21.42
C GLN A 83 -9.10 2.51 21.34
N LEU A 84 -9.59 3.25 20.36
CA LEU A 84 -9.41 4.69 20.15
C LEU A 84 -10.71 5.42 20.52
N ARG A 85 -10.60 6.59 21.15
CA ARG A 85 -11.74 7.47 21.45
C ARG A 85 -11.77 8.62 20.45
N ALA A 86 -12.78 8.68 19.58
CA ALA A 86 -12.99 9.79 18.66
C ALA A 86 -14.03 10.76 19.24
N ALA A 87 -13.65 12.01 19.51
CA ALA A 87 -14.58 13.05 19.95
C ALA A 87 -15.12 13.82 18.73
N LEU A 88 -16.42 13.70 18.43
CA LEU A 88 -17.07 14.42 17.33
C LEU A 88 -17.76 15.67 17.87
N ASN A 89 -17.24 16.84 17.51
CA ASN A 89 -17.74 18.14 17.99
C ASN A 89 -18.61 18.90 16.98
N TYR A 90 -19.05 18.21 15.93
CA TYR A 90 -19.87 18.75 14.85
C TYR A 90 -21.13 17.88 14.67
N ASP A 91 -22.18 18.48 14.12
CA ASP A 91 -23.37 17.74 13.71
C ASP A 91 -23.21 17.27 12.27
N PHE A 92 -23.77 16.11 11.94
CA PHE A 92 -23.73 15.55 10.59
C PHE A 92 -25.01 14.79 10.30
N SER A 93 -25.32 14.60 9.03
CA SER A 93 -26.45 13.79 8.59
C SER A 93 -25.96 12.47 8.01
N MET A 94 -26.70 11.38 8.21
CA MET A 94 -26.34 10.07 7.67
C MET A 94 -27.58 9.32 7.19
N GLY A 95 -27.45 8.54 6.13
CA GLY A 95 -28.54 7.77 5.53
C GLY A 95 -29.12 6.77 6.53
N MET A 96 -30.45 6.71 6.60
CA MET A 96 -31.19 5.79 7.47
C MET A 96 -30.88 4.31 7.15
N HIS A 97 -30.71 4.00 5.86
CA HIS A 97 -30.38 2.68 5.33
C HIS A 97 -29.19 2.74 4.37
N GLU A 98 -28.72 1.58 3.90
CA GLU A 98 -27.77 1.48 2.79
C GLU A 98 -28.38 2.08 1.51
N VAL A 99 -27.54 2.60 0.62
CA VAL A 99 -28.01 3.10 -0.68
C VAL A 99 -28.64 1.96 -1.45
N THR A 100 -29.87 2.16 -1.91
CA THR A 100 -30.66 1.16 -2.62
C THR A 100 -30.32 1.10 -4.11
N CYS A 101 -30.69 0.01 -4.78
CA CYS A 101 -30.60 -0.13 -6.23
C CYS A 101 -31.29 1.04 -6.96
N ALA A 102 -32.47 1.47 -6.49
CA ALA A 102 -33.21 2.57 -7.10
C ALA A 102 -32.51 3.93 -6.92
N GLU A 103 -32.03 4.24 -5.72
CA GLU A 103 -31.29 5.49 -5.45
C GLU A 103 -30.02 5.55 -6.28
N PHE A 104 -29.22 4.47 -6.29
CA PHE A 104 -27.99 4.41 -7.08
C PHE A 104 -28.27 4.60 -8.56
N LYS A 105 -29.26 3.91 -9.12
CA LYS A 105 -29.68 4.05 -10.52
C LYS A 105 -30.17 5.46 -10.84
N SER A 106 -30.84 6.14 -9.92
CA SER A 106 -31.33 7.50 -10.13
C SER A 106 -30.18 8.51 -10.29
N ILE A 107 -29.08 8.32 -9.55
CA ILE A 107 -27.91 9.21 -9.55
C ILE A 107 -26.89 8.82 -10.62
N MET A 108 -26.60 7.52 -10.77
CA MET A 108 -25.54 7.02 -11.65
C MET A 108 -26.05 6.54 -13.01
N GLY A 109 -27.36 6.34 -13.17
CA GLY A 109 -27.97 5.86 -14.41
C GLY A 109 -27.82 4.35 -14.65
N THR A 110 -27.10 3.62 -13.80
CA THR A 110 -26.82 2.18 -13.93
C THR A 110 -26.69 1.49 -12.57
N THR A 111 -26.61 0.16 -12.56
CA THR A 111 -26.25 -0.69 -11.42
C THR A 111 -25.37 -1.84 -11.90
N PHE A 112 -24.50 -2.37 -11.04
CA PHE A 112 -23.55 -3.45 -11.42
C PHE A 112 -23.98 -4.84 -10.92
N ASP A 113 -24.98 -4.89 -10.05
CA ASP A 113 -25.54 -6.11 -9.51
C ASP A 113 -26.78 -6.52 -10.29
N GLU A 114 -26.77 -7.72 -10.85
CA GLU A 114 -27.89 -8.28 -11.62
C GLU A 114 -29.15 -8.41 -10.76
N ARG A 115 -29.02 -8.55 -9.44
CA ARG A 115 -30.15 -8.55 -8.51
C ARG A 115 -30.93 -7.23 -8.52
N CYS A 116 -30.29 -6.12 -8.92
CA CYS A 116 -30.96 -4.84 -9.11
C CYS A 116 -31.88 -4.80 -10.35
N ASN A 117 -31.87 -5.81 -11.23
CA ASN A 117 -32.67 -5.82 -12.46
C ASN A 117 -34.02 -6.55 -12.33
N GLY A 118 -34.30 -7.18 -11.19
CA GLY A 118 -35.53 -7.96 -10.96
C GLY A 118 -36.77 -7.12 -10.62
N GLU A 119 -37.96 -7.72 -10.72
CA GLU A 119 -39.19 -7.09 -10.21
C GLU A 119 -39.11 -6.94 -8.68
N ASN A 120 -39.34 -5.75 -8.15
CA ASN A 120 -39.24 -5.40 -6.72
C ASN A 120 -37.80 -5.35 -6.14
N SER A 121 -36.78 -5.15 -6.97
CA SER A 121 -35.39 -4.97 -6.56
C SER A 121 -35.07 -3.56 -6.04
N ASP A 122 -35.95 -2.59 -6.25
CA ASP A 122 -35.70 -1.16 -5.99
C ASP A 122 -35.19 -0.88 -4.57
N LEU A 123 -35.69 -1.62 -3.58
CA LEU A 123 -35.33 -1.48 -2.16
C LEU A 123 -34.24 -2.44 -1.68
N LEU A 124 -33.63 -3.22 -2.57
CA LEU A 124 -32.43 -3.97 -2.21
C LEU A 124 -31.25 -3.00 -2.09
N PRO A 125 -30.31 -3.24 -1.16
CA PRO A 125 -29.07 -2.47 -1.10
C PRO A 125 -28.27 -2.68 -2.40
N VAL A 126 -27.69 -1.62 -2.93
CA VAL A 126 -26.77 -1.74 -4.08
C VAL A 126 -25.49 -2.43 -3.62
N THR A 127 -25.03 -3.43 -4.38
CA THR A 127 -23.76 -4.13 -4.12
C THR A 127 -22.92 -4.21 -5.40
N LYS A 128 -21.78 -4.91 -5.34
CA LYS A 128 -20.79 -4.97 -6.44
C LYS A 128 -20.30 -3.57 -6.87
N VAL A 129 -20.23 -2.65 -5.91
CA VAL A 129 -19.71 -1.29 -6.07
C VAL A 129 -18.33 -1.17 -5.44
N THR A 130 -17.42 -0.46 -6.11
CA THR A 130 -16.12 -0.10 -5.55
C THR A 130 -16.23 1.10 -4.63
N TYR A 131 -15.17 1.40 -3.85
CA TYR A 131 -15.10 2.66 -3.11
C TYR A 131 -15.19 3.87 -4.06
N TYR A 132 -14.57 3.76 -5.25
CA TYR A 132 -14.59 4.81 -6.25
C TYR A 132 -15.99 5.05 -6.82
N ASP A 133 -16.79 4.01 -7.01
CA ASP A 133 -18.20 4.15 -7.42
C ASP A 133 -19.01 4.92 -6.37
N ALA A 134 -18.79 4.65 -5.09
CA ALA A 134 -19.43 5.37 -3.99
C ALA A 134 -18.97 6.84 -3.89
N VAL A 135 -17.70 7.13 -4.20
CA VAL A 135 -17.17 8.51 -4.33
C VAL A 135 -17.84 9.24 -5.48
N LEU A 136 -17.97 8.61 -6.65
CA LEU A 136 -18.67 9.21 -7.80
C LEU A 136 -20.14 9.49 -7.46
N PHE A 137 -20.84 8.54 -6.85
CA PHE A 137 -22.21 8.73 -6.39
C PHE A 137 -22.34 9.92 -5.44
N SER A 138 -21.43 10.03 -4.46
CA SER A 138 -21.42 11.12 -3.48
C SER A 138 -21.28 12.49 -4.15
N ASN A 139 -20.28 12.62 -5.03
CA ASN A 139 -20.03 13.87 -5.76
C ASN A 139 -21.18 14.23 -6.71
N GLU A 140 -21.76 13.26 -7.42
CA GLU A 140 -22.88 13.53 -8.32
C GLU A 140 -24.16 13.91 -7.56
N ARG A 141 -24.41 13.30 -6.39
CA ARG A 141 -25.50 13.73 -5.51
C ARG A 141 -25.29 15.16 -5.00
N SER A 142 -24.08 15.51 -4.55
CA SER A 142 -23.72 16.89 -4.20
C SER A 142 -24.04 17.89 -5.30
N LYS A 143 -23.56 17.65 -6.52
CA LYS A 143 -23.78 18.56 -7.65
C LYS A 143 -25.27 18.71 -7.99
N ARG A 144 -26.02 17.62 -7.98
CA ARG A 144 -27.47 17.62 -8.29
C ARG A 144 -28.28 18.42 -7.27
N GLU A 145 -27.84 18.42 -6.02
CA GLU A 145 -28.50 19.13 -4.93
C GLU A 145 -27.88 20.52 -4.65
N GLY A 146 -26.93 20.98 -5.48
CA GLY A 146 -26.39 22.34 -5.43
C GLY A 146 -25.25 22.56 -4.43
N TYR A 147 -24.56 21.50 -4.01
CA TYR A 147 -23.42 21.52 -3.09
C TYR A 147 -22.08 21.37 -3.81
N ASP A 148 -21.00 21.68 -3.08
CA ASP A 148 -19.63 21.37 -3.51
C ASP A 148 -19.36 19.84 -3.42
N THR A 149 -18.24 19.40 -3.95
CA THR A 149 -17.83 17.98 -3.95
C THR A 149 -16.86 17.68 -2.82
N ALA A 150 -17.13 16.63 -2.04
CA ALA A 150 -16.23 16.17 -0.98
C ALA A 150 -14.93 15.56 -1.51
N TYR A 151 -14.88 15.18 -2.78
CA TYR A 151 -13.72 14.52 -3.38
C TYR A 151 -13.28 15.19 -4.68
N THR A 152 -11.98 15.40 -4.87
CA THR A 152 -11.40 15.81 -6.17
C THR A 152 -10.45 14.74 -6.70
N TYR A 153 -10.31 14.65 -8.01
CA TYR A 153 -9.40 13.73 -8.70
C TYR A 153 -9.10 14.31 -10.10
N SER A 154 -7.97 13.93 -10.70
CA SER A 154 -7.55 14.42 -12.01
C SER A 154 -7.99 13.51 -13.16
N SER A 155 -8.16 12.20 -12.93
CA SER A 155 -8.70 11.26 -13.93
C SER A 155 -9.27 9.99 -13.30
N THR A 156 -10.03 9.21 -14.08
CA THR A 156 -10.68 7.95 -13.68
C THR A 156 -10.41 6.85 -14.70
N ALA A 157 -10.42 5.59 -14.26
CA ALA A 157 -10.42 4.41 -15.13
C ALA A 157 -11.52 3.42 -14.73
N PHE A 158 -12.07 2.71 -15.70
CA PHE A 158 -13.20 1.79 -15.54
C PHE A 158 -12.86 0.38 -16.02
N ASP A 159 -13.49 -0.63 -15.42
CA ASP A 159 -13.44 -2.01 -15.92
C ASP A 159 -14.50 -2.27 -17.00
N ALA A 160 -14.52 -3.49 -17.54
CA ALA A 160 -15.45 -3.90 -18.59
C ALA A 160 -16.94 -3.86 -18.16
N ASN A 161 -17.22 -3.90 -16.86
CA ASN A 161 -18.58 -3.84 -16.31
C ASN A 161 -19.00 -2.39 -15.99
N GLY A 162 -18.10 -1.42 -16.20
CA GLY A 162 -18.34 0.01 -15.96
C GLY A 162 -18.10 0.46 -14.52
N ASN A 163 -17.53 -0.39 -13.66
CA ASN A 163 -17.13 0.04 -12.31
C ASN A 163 -15.86 0.89 -12.41
N CYS A 164 -15.78 1.96 -11.60
CA CYS A 164 -14.55 2.73 -11.47
C CYS A 164 -13.52 1.93 -10.65
N ILE A 165 -12.35 1.69 -11.22
CA ILE A 165 -11.29 0.86 -10.61
C ILE A 165 -10.02 1.64 -10.28
N SER A 166 -9.94 2.92 -10.66
CA SER A 166 -8.83 3.81 -10.29
C SER A 166 -9.23 5.28 -10.39
N MET A 167 -8.71 6.11 -9.48
CA MET A 167 -8.82 7.57 -9.48
C MET A 167 -7.46 8.21 -9.23
N GLU A 168 -6.98 9.01 -10.18
CA GLU A 168 -5.72 9.74 -10.10
C GLU A 168 -5.85 10.96 -9.21
N GLY A 169 -4.92 11.16 -8.27
CA GLY A 169 -4.93 12.33 -7.39
C GLY A 169 -6.22 12.46 -6.56
N LEU A 170 -6.81 11.34 -6.12
CA LEU A 170 -8.00 11.36 -5.28
C LEU A 170 -7.71 12.03 -3.94
N VAL A 171 -8.38 13.15 -3.68
CA VAL A 171 -8.28 13.94 -2.46
C VAL A 171 -9.66 14.05 -1.80
N PHE A 172 -9.75 13.71 -0.51
CA PHE A 172 -10.93 13.96 0.32
C PHE A 172 -10.81 15.31 1.01
N HIS A 173 -11.80 16.18 0.81
CA HIS A 173 -11.94 17.54 1.37
C HIS A 173 -13.02 17.51 2.46
N PRO A 174 -12.69 17.10 3.70
CA PRO A 174 -13.66 17.05 4.79
C PRO A 174 -14.25 18.41 5.17
N GLU A 175 -13.58 19.51 4.84
CA GLU A 175 -13.94 20.87 5.23
C GLU A 175 -15.11 21.49 4.45
N VAL A 176 -15.56 20.83 3.37
CA VAL A 176 -16.64 21.32 2.51
C VAL A 176 -18.00 20.72 2.90
N ASP A 177 -19.06 21.50 2.75
CA ASP A 177 -20.43 21.04 2.95
C ASP A 177 -20.89 20.26 1.69
N ALA A 178 -20.86 18.93 1.78
CA ALA A 178 -21.08 18.00 0.66
C ALA A 178 -21.60 16.63 1.12
N TYR A 179 -22.17 15.87 0.18
CA TYR A 179 -22.38 14.44 0.32
C TYR A 179 -21.05 13.67 0.23
N ARG A 180 -20.91 12.66 1.09
CA ARG A 180 -19.70 11.84 1.21
C ARG A 180 -20.03 10.49 1.86
N LEU A 181 -19.07 9.56 1.84
CA LEU A 181 -19.15 8.40 2.73
C LEU A 181 -19.03 8.85 4.20
N PRO A 182 -19.73 8.19 5.15
CA PRO A 182 -19.50 8.43 6.57
C PRO A 182 -18.07 8.05 6.94
N THR A 183 -17.48 8.73 7.90
CA THR A 183 -16.25 8.26 8.55
C THR A 183 -16.55 7.04 9.42
N GLU A 184 -15.52 6.25 9.74
CA GLU A 184 -15.66 5.13 10.68
C GLU A 184 -16.22 5.60 12.03
N ALA A 185 -15.80 6.77 12.50
CA ALA A 185 -16.25 7.35 13.76
C ALA A 185 -17.73 7.74 13.73
N GLU A 186 -18.19 8.36 12.64
CA GLU A 186 -19.60 8.71 12.42
C GLU A 186 -20.47 7.47 12.31
N TRP A 187 -20.03 6.49 11.51
CA TRP A 187 -20.75 5.24 11.30
C TRP A 187 -20.97 4.49 12.64
N LEU A 188 -19.92 4.41 13.46
CA LEU A 188 -20.01 3.78 14.79
C LEU A 188 -20.95 4.53 15.73
N MET A 189 -20.96 5.86 15.68
CA MET A 189 -21.87 6.65 16.51
C MET A 189 -23.34 6.39 16.19
N ALA A 190 -23.66 6.09 14.92
CA ALA A 190 -24.98 5.67 14.53
C ALA A 190 -25.27 4.20 14.91
N ALA A 191 -24.33 3.30 14.62
CA ALA A 191 -24.48 1.86 14.81
C ALA A 191 -24.65 1.46 16.28
N ASP A 192 -23.87 2.08 17.16
CA ASP A 192 -23.80 1.73 18.59
C ASP A 192 -25.12 2.00 19.34
N ARG A 193 -25.99 2.85 18.79
CA ARG A 193 -27.29 3.19 19.40
C ARG A 193 -28.15 1.95 19.62
N ASP A 194 -28.27 1.12 18.58
CA ASP A 194 -29.18 -0.04 18.53
C ASP A 194 -28.48 -1.31 18.02
N TRP A 195 -27.17 -1.45 18.27
CA TRP A 195 -26.37 -2.58 17.77
C TRP A 195 -26.92 -3.95 18.20
N ASN A 196 -27.54 -4.69 17.28
CA ASN A 196 -28.08 -6.02 17.55
C ASN A 196 -28.02 -6.95 16.32
N PRO A 197 -26.85 -7.52 15.97
CA PRO A 197 -26.70 -8.37 14.80
C PRO A 197 -27.62 -9.61 14.75
N SER A 198 -27.98 -10.16 15.92
CA SER A 198 -28.91 -11.29 16.01
C SER A 198 -30.37 -10.92 15.67
N GLY A 199 -30.69 -9.62 15.75
CA GLY A 199 -31.99 -9.05 15.39
C GLY A 199 -31.93 -8.25 14.09
N GLU A 200 -31.09 -8.67 13.15
CA GLU A 200 -30.92 -8.08 11.81
C GLU A 200 -30.69 -9.21 10.78
N TRP A 201 -30.50 -8.89 9.49
CA TRP A 201 -30.29 -9.89 8.44
C TRP A 201 -28.89 -10.49 8.47
N ASN A 202 -28.79 -11.80 8.68
CA ASN A 202 -27.55 -12.55 8.90
C ASN A 202 -27.66 -13.99 8.35
N ALA A 203 -26.58 -14.78 8.46
CA ALA A 203 -26.51 -16.13 7.88
C ALA A 203 -27.63 -17.08 8.35
N GLN A 204 -28.19 -16.85 9.55
CA GLN A 204 -29.19 -17.74 10.14
C GLN A 204 -30.62 -17.46 9.65
N ASN A 205 -30.88 -16.29 9.09
CA ASN A 205 -32.25 -15.84 8.76
C ASN A 205 -32.42 -15.25 7.35
N SER A 206 -31.34 -14.96 6.63
CA SER A 206 -31.38 -14.28 5.33
C SER A 206 -31.55 -15.23 4.14
N GLY A 207 -31.36 -16.54 4.35
CA GLY A 207 -31.22 -17.50 3.25
C GLY A 207 -29.93 -17.30 2.44
N PHE A 208 -28.91 -16.65 3.01
CA PHE A 208 -27.69 -16.24 2.32
C PHE A 208 -27.93 -15.26 1.15
N GLU A 209 -28.96 -14.42 1.25
CA GLU A 209 -29.29 -13.39 0.25
C GLU A 209 -29.49 -12.01 0.91
N PRO A 210 -29.17 -10.90 0.20
CA PRO A 210 -29.48 -9.57 0.69
C PRO A 210 -31.00 -9.35 0.72
N GLN A 211 -31.45 -8.58 1.70
CA GLN A 211 -32.86 -8.31 1.92
C GLN A 211 -33.16 -6.83 1.69
N LYS A 212 -34.45 -6.51 1.53
CA LYS A 212 -34.89 -5.12 1.33
C LYS A 212 -34.49 -4.29 2.55
N VAL A 213 -34.00 -3.08 2.33
CA VAL A 213 -33.59 -2.18 3.40
C VAL A 213 -34.74 -1.92 4.39
N CYS A 214 -34.40 -1.82 5.68
CA CYS A 214 -35.32 -1.63 6.80
C CYS A 214 -36.47 -2.67 6.87
N SER A 215 -36.31 -3.87 6.29
CA SER A 215 -37.35 -4.91 6.33
C SER A 215 -37.33 -5.74 7.62
N TYR A 216 -36.26 -5.65 8.43
CA TYR A 216 -36.23 -6.21 9.77
C TYR A 216 -36.87 -5.22 10.78
N PRO A 217 -37.71 -5.68 11.74
CA PRO A 217 -38.32 -4.80 12.74
C PRO A 217 -37.31 -4.00 13.58
N ARG A 218 -37.44 -2.67 13.56
CA ARG A 218 -36.54 -1.73 14.28
C ARG A 218 -36.88 -1.60 15.77
N LEU A 219 -35.85 -1.44 16.62
CA LEU A 219 -36.03 -1.19 18.06
C LEU A 219 -36.33 0.29 18.37
N ARG A 220 -35.58 1.26 17.82
CA ARG A 220 -35.83 2.71 18.05
C ARG A 220 -36.14 3.53 16.79
N GLY A 221 -36.08 2.94 15.60
CA GLY A 221 -36.54 3.57 14.36
C GLY A 221 -35.55 4.53 13.69
N ASP A 222 -34.39 4.79 14.29
CA ASP A 222 -33.38 5.73 13.77
C ASP A 222 -32.66 5.16 12.55
N PHE A 223 -31.76 4.20 12.71
CA PHE A 223 -31.02 3.57 11.61
C PHE A 223 -31.41 2.09 11.48
N CYS A 224 -31.29 1.52 10.27
CA CYS A 224 -31.53 0.10 10.03
C CYS A 224 -30.33 -0.54 9.32
N ASP A 225 -30.26 -1.88 9.45
CA ASP A 225 -29.28 -2.74 8.78
C ASP A 225 -27.81 -2.38 9.10
N MET A 226 -27.56 -1.86 10.31
CA MET A 226 -26.20 -1.49 10.74
C MET A 226 -25.34 -2.71 11.08
N GLY A 227 -25.95 -3.82 11.52
CA GLY A 227 -25.31 -5.05 11.98
C GLY A 227 -25.67 -6.28 11.15
N GLY A 228 -25.91 -6.11 9.85
CA GLY A 228 -26.36 -7.19 8.97
C GLY A 228 -26.55 -6.72 7.53
N ASN A 229 -27.32 -7.49 6.75
CA ASN A 229 -27.66 -7.23 5.36
C ASN A 229 -26.43 -7.13 4.43
N VAL A 230 -25.81 -5.96 4.25
CA VAL A 230 -24.56 -5.83 3.49
C VAL A 230 -23.49 -5.09 4.28
N LYS A 231 -22.23 -5.45 4.04
CA LYS A 231 -21.10 -4.66 4.56
C LYS A 231 -21.12 -3.30 3.88
N GLU A 232 -20.60 -2.30 4.58
CA GLU A 232 -20.66 -0.91 4.11
C GLU A 232 -19.28 -0.27 4.00
N TRP A 233 -19.03 0.39 2.87
CA TRP A 233 -17.92 1.32 2.72
C TRP A 233 -18.04 2.51 3.68
N VAL A 234 -16.92 2.88 4.30
CA VAL A 234 -16.74 4.16 5.00
C VAL A 234 -15.59 4.94 4.36
N SER A 235 -15.47 6.24 4.64
CA SER A 235 -14.50 7.13 4.00
C SER A 235 -13.05 6.75 4.30
N ASP A 236 -12.78 6.20 5.49
CA ASP A 236 -11.46 6.04 6.08
C ASP A 236 -10.55 5.07 5.32
N TRP A 237 -9.28 5.47 5.17
CA TRP A 237 -8.20 4.51 4.98
C TRP A 237 -7.93 3.75 6.29
N LEU A 238 -7.57 2.48 6.19
CA LEU A 238 -7.23 1.66 7.36
C LEU A 238 -5.92 2.15 7.99
N GLY A 239 -6.05 2.88 9.11
CA GLY A 239 -4.96 3.21 10.03
C GLY A 239 -4.88 2.28 11.24
N TYR A 240 -3.80 2.33 12.01
CA TYR A 240 -3.68 1.59 13.28
C TYR A 240 -4.07 2.47 14.46
N PHE A 241 -4.82 1.90 15.40
CA PHE A 241 -5.24 2.63 16.59
C PHE A 241 -4.15 2.78 17.64
N LYS A 242 -4.33 3.80 18.49
CA LYS A 242 -3.59 4.06 19.72
C LYS A 242 -4.59 4.35 20.83
N ASP A 243 -4.23 3.97 22.05
CA ASP A 243 -5.05 4.26 23.22
C ASP A 243 -4.92 5.75 23.58
N THR A 244 -5.74 6.56 22.92
CA THR A 244 -5.77 8.01 23.05
C THR A 244 -7.15 8.57 22.68
N THR A 245 -7.34 9.88 22.84
CA THR A 245 -8.52 10.60 22.36
C THR A 245 -8.12 11.53 21.22
N ILE A 246 -8.84 11.47 20.10
CA ILE A 246 -8.64 12.31 18.92
C ILE A 246 -9.96 13.01 18.60
N THR A 247 -9.92 14.32 18.38
CA THR A 247 -11.10 15.08 17.95
C THR A 247 -11.25 14.98 16.43
N ASN A 248 -12.47 14.75 15.95
CA ASN A 248 -12.85 14.72 14.53
C ASN A 248 -11.97 13.79 13.68
N TYR A 249 -11.83 12.55 14.13
CA TYR A 249 -11.02 11.52 13.46
C TYR A 249 -11.61 11.11 12.10
N VAL A 250 -10.75 11.05 11.07
CA VAL A 250 -11.14 10.72 9.67
C VAL A 250 -10.26 9.63 9.03
N GLY A 251 -9.62 8.79 9.86
CA GLY A 251 -8.90 7.61 9.38
C GLY A 251 -7.39 7.80 9.22
N GLY A 252 -6.78 6.90 8.44
CA GLY A 252 -5.38 7.03 8.00
C GLY A 252 -5.22 8.14 6.94
N PRO A 253 -4.06 8.83 6.90
CA PRO A 253 -3.83 9.95 5.99
C PRO A 253 -3.79 9.56 4.50
N ASP A 254 -3.42 8.31 4.20
CA ASP A 254 -3.34 7.73 2.87
C ASP A 254 -3.59 6.21 2.92
N GLY A 255 -3.59 5.55 1.77
CA GLY A 255 -3.78 4.09 1.69
C GLY A 255 -2.61 3.26 2.22
N GLY A 256 -1.51 3.91 2.59
CA GLY A 256 -0.25 3.27 2.94
C GLY A 256 0.19 2.21 1.93
N VAL A 257 0.84 1.15 2.43
CA VAL A 257 1.40 0.08 1.60
C VAL A 257 0.33 -0.72 0.84
N LEU A 258 -0.75 -1.09 1.51
CA LEU A 258 -1.74 -2.05 1.00
C LEU A 258 -2.92 -1.38 0.28
N GLY A 259 -3.11 -0.07 0.43
CA GLY A 259 -4.30 0.61 -0.08
C GLY A 259 -5.59 0.13 0.56
N GLU A 260 -5.54 -0.30 1.82
CA GLU A 260 -6.67 -0.93 2.49
C GLU A 260 -7.65 0.12 3.04
N ARG A 261 -8.93 -0.10 2.76
CA ARG A 261 -10.06 0.72 3.19
C ARG A 261 -10.80 0.05 4.33
N VAL A 262 -11.48 0.85 5.14
CA VAL A 262 -12.34 0.33 6.20
C VAL A 262 -13.70 -0.04 5.62
N ILE A 263 -14.22 -1.21 6.03
CA ILE A 263 -15.62 -1.60 5.82
C ILE A 263 -16.25 -2.05 7.15
N LYS A 264 -17.55 -1.83 7.29
CA LYS A 264 -18.29 -2.01 8.55
C LYS A 264 -19.53 -2.90 8.37
N GLY A 265 -20.21 -3.21 9.48
CA GLY A 265 -21.56 -3.78 9.50
C GLY A 265 -21.72 -5.29 9.47
N GLY A 266 -20.83 -6.04 8.81
CA GLY A 266 -21.10 -7.46 8.54
C GLY A 266 -22.11 -7.61 7.40
N SER A 267 -22.60 -8.81 7.13
CA SER A 267 -23.53 -9.02 6.00
C SER A 267 -24.40 -10.25 6.21
N TYR A 268 -25.35 -10.45 5.28
CA TYR A 268 -26.32 -11.55 5.24
C TYR A 268 -25.68 -12.94 5.28
N ARG A 269 -24.38 -13.08 4.99
CA ARG A 269 -23.64 -14.35 5.00
C ARG A 269 -22.81 -14.58 6.26
N ASN A 270 -22.73 -13.60 7.16
CA ASN A 270 -21.98 -13.74 8.40
C ASN A 270 -22.91 -14.22 9.52
N GLU A 271 -22.38 -15.10 10.37
CA GLU A 271 -23.05 -15.48 11.63
C GLU A 271 -23.15 -14.27 12.56
N PRO A 272 -24.26 -14.11 13.33
CA PRO A 272 -24.43 -12.96 14.24
C PRO A 272 -23.27 -12.77 15.21
N SER A 273 -22.67 -13.86 15.69
CA SER A 273 -21.54 -13.82 16.62
C SER A 273 -20.26 -13.28 15.95
N ALA A 274 -20.12 -13.39 14.63
CA ALA A 274 -18.99 -12.88 13.87
C ALA A 274 -19.14 -11.39 13.50
N ILE A 275 -20.35 -10.83 13.60
CA ILE A 275 -20.62 -9.42 13.30
C ILE A 275 -20.32 -8.58 14.54
N LYS A 276 -19.10 -8.00 14.61
CA LYS A 276 -18.68 -7.14 15.72
C LYS A 276 -18.64 -5.68 15.31
N LEU A 277 -19.10 -4.80 16.20
CA LEU A 277 -19.08 -3.35 16.02
C LEU A 277 -17.66 -2.83 15.68
N TYR A 278 -16.64 -3.44 16.28
CA TYR A 278 -15.23 -3.06 16.07
C TYR A 278 -14.58 -3.68 14.82
N ASN A 279 -15.26 -4.52 14.02
CA ASN A 279 -14.65 -5.06 12.81
C ASN A 279 -14.43 -3.96 11.75
N ARG A 280 -13.31 -4.02 11.04
CA ARG A 280 -12.86 -2.95 10.13
C ARG A 280 -12.54 -3.39 8.70
N GLY A 281 -12.75 -4.66 8.40
CA GLY A 281 -12.29 -5.27 7.15
C GLY A 281 -13.02 -6.56 6.81
N ASP A 282 -12.42 -7.31 5.91
CA ASP A 282 -12.87 -8.65 5.52
C ASP A 282 -11.81 -9.71 5.87
N VAL A 283 -12.00 -10.92 5.36
CA VAL A 283 -11.02 -12.02 5.38
C VAL A 283 -9.74 -11.61 4.64
N TYR A 284 -9.91 -10.97 3.48
CA TYR A 284 -8.83 -10.47 2.64
C TYR A 284 -8.74 -8.95 2.67
N ILE A 285 -7.60 -8.43 2.19
CA ILE A 285 -7.34 -7.00 2.10
C ILE A 285 -8.37 -6.36 1.17
N VAL A 286 -9.02 -5.30 1.64
CA VAL A 286 -10.07 -4.60 0.91
C VAL A 286 -9.52 -3.30 0.35
N THR A 287 -9.14 -3.29 -0.93
CA THR A 287 -8.64 -2.09 -1.62
C THR A 287 -9.77 -1.20 -2.13
N SER A 288 -9.48 0.02 -2.58
CA SER A 288 -10.51 0.92 -3.15
C SER A 288 -11.18 0.37 -4.42
N ALA A 289 -10.53 -0.55 -5.12
CA ALA A 289 -11.06 -1.23 -6.32
C ALA A 289 -11.79 -2.55 -5.99
N ALA A 290 -11.74 -3.02 -4.74
CA ALA A 290 -12.46 -4.22 -4.34
C ALA A 290 -13.98 -4.01 -4.48
N LYS A 291 -14.71 -5.08 -4.78
CA LYS A 291 -16.17 -5.11 -4.84
C LYS A 291 -16.66 -6.52 -4.59
N SER A 292 -17.85 -6.66 -4.01
CA SER A 292 -18.45 -7.97 -3.75
C SER A 292 -19.97 -7.89 -3.72
N GLU A 293 -20.63 -9.05 -3.85
CA GLU A 293 -22.09 -9.21 -3.77
C GLU A 293 -22.68 -8.93 -2.38
N TYR A 294 -21.85 -8.79 -1.35
CA TYR A 294 -22.26 -8.48 0.02
C TYR A 294 -21.70 -7.13 0.50
N LEU A 295 -21.14 -6.31 -0.41
CA LEU A 295 -20.51 -5.02 -0.09
C LEU A 295 -21.21 -3.89 -0.83
N GLY A 296 -21.85 -3.01 -0.05
CA GLY A 296 -22.51 -1.78 -0.47
C GLY A 296 -21.99 -0.58 0.32
N PHE A 297 -22.83 0.43 0.54
CA PHE A 297 -22.47 1.63 1.31
C PHE A 297 -23.72 2.42 1.75
N ARG A 298 -23.54 3.34 2.68
CA ARG A 298 -24.51 4.42 2.98
C ARG A 298 -23.85 5.79 2.84
N ILE A 299 -24.66 6.84 2.78
CA ILE A 299 -24.21 8.21 2.56
C ILE A 299 -24.25 9.04 3.85
N ALA A 300 -23.37 10.02 3.95
CA ALA A 300 -23.39 11.08 4.95
C ALA A 300 -23.38 12.47 4.27
N PHE A 301 -23.76 13.49 5.01
CA PHE A 301 -23.72 14.88 4.58
C PHE A 301 -23.20 15.80 5.70
N GLY A 302 -22.41 16.79 5.29
CA GLY A 302 -21.91 17.89 6.14
C GLY A 302 -20.40 17.89 6.30
N LYS A 303 -19.83 19.07 6.57
CA LYS A 303 -18.39 19.24 6.78
C LYS A 303 -17.90 18.76 8.15
N ILE A 304 -16.65 18.32 8.17
CA ILE A 304 -15.86 17.95 9.36
C ILE A 304 -14.80 19.03 9.53
N ALA A 305 -15.11 20.08 10.31
CA ALA A 305 -14.15 21.14 10.58
C ALA A 305 -12.99 20.63 11.46
N ASN A 306 -11.75 21.01 11.12
CA ASN A 306 -10.53 20.57 11.84
C ASN A 306 -10.43 19.04 11.91
N ALA A 307 -10.67 18.37 10.78
CA ALA A 307 -10.49 16.93 10.66
C ALA A 307 -9.06 16.52 11.02
N VAL A 308 -8.92 15.37 11.70
CA VAL A 308 -7.62 14.85 12.13
C VAL A 308 -7.41 13.43 11.60
N TRP A 309 -6.29 13.24 10.91
CA TRP A 309 -5.82 11.93 10.47
C TRP A 309 -4.87 11.34 11.50
N MET A 310 -4.76 10.02 11.54
CA MET A 310 -3.75 9.35 12.36
C MET A 310 -2.83 8.52 11.48
N GLY A 311 -1.54 8.88 11.47
CA GLY A 311 -0.50 8.15 10.76
C GLY A 311 -0.29 6.74 11.32
N ARG A 312 0.37 5.88 10.53
CA ARG A 312 0.73 4.51 10.97
C ARG A 312 1.69 4.49 12.16
N ASP A 313 2.42 5.57 12.38
CA ASP A 313 3.25 5.80 13.57
C ASP A 313 2.42 6.10 14.84
N GLY A 314 1.11 6.29 14.69
CA GLY A 314 0.19 6.63 15.76
C GLY A 314 0.21 8.10 16.14
N LYS A 315 0.79 8.97 15.31
CA LYS A 315 0.75 10.42 15.52
C LYS A 315 -0.45 11.02 14.82
N ALA A 316 -1.16 11.90 15.53
CA ALA A 316 -2.19 12.74 14.95
C ALA A 316 -1.55 13.72 13.95
N ARG A 317 -2.23 13.95 12.83
CA ARG A 317 -1.84 14.86 11.76
C ARG A 317 -3.04 15.74 11.43
N ASP A 318 -2.88 17.03 11.66
CA ASP A 318 -3.78 18.11 11.23
C ASP A 318 -3.42 18.63 9.83
N SER A 319 -2.18 18.39 9.39
CA SER A 319 -1.69 18.61 8.03
C SER A 319 -1.20 17.31 7.38
N ARG A 320 -1.52 17.12 6.09
CA ARG A 320 -1.15 15.93 5.31
C ARG A 320 -0.30 16.30 4.12
N ILE A 321 0.59 15.39 3.75
CA ILE A 321 1.32 15.45 2.48
C ILE A 321 0.64 14.47 1.54
N ILE A 322 0.11 14.97 0.44
CA ILE A 322 -0.74 14.25 -0.50
C ILE A 322 0.08 13.88 -1.73
N PRO A 323 0.16 12.61 -2.12
CA PRO A 323 0.73 12.23 -3.40
C PRO A 323 -0.21 12.62 -4.55
N MET A 324 0.32 13.35 -5.53
CA MET A 324 -0.45 13.93 -6.65
C MET A 324 -0.24 13.18 -7.98
N ALA A 325 0.91 12.50 -8.14
CA ALA A 325 1.24 11.74 -9.35
C ALA A 325 1.23 10.22 -9.10
N SER A 326 0.57 9.45 -9.95
CA SER A 326 0.61 7.98 -9.90
C SER A 326 1.88 7.36 -10.42
N ALA A 327 2.04 6.10 -10.03
CA ALA A 327 2.99 5.18 -10.60
C ALA A 327 2.97 5.19 -12.14
N THR A 328 1.79 5.26 -12.80
CA THR A 328 1.69 5.32 -14.27
C THR A 328 2.21 6.64 -14.80
N LEU A 329 1.77 7.77 -14.26
CA LEU A 329 2.26 9.08 -14.71
C LEU A 329 3.78 9.20 -14.57
N ILE A 330 4.35 8.66 -13.49
CA ILE A 330 5.80 8.58 -13.29
C ILE A 330 6.47 7.66 -14.30
N LYS A 331 5.89 6.49 -14.59
CA LYS A 331 6.40 5.56 -15.62
C LYS A 331 6.40 6.20 -16.99
N ASP A 332 5.36 6.93 -17.36
CA ASP A 332 5.25 7.60 -18.66
C ASP A 332 6.28 8.73 -18.81
N ASN A 333 6.61 9.43 -17.72
CA ASN A 333 7.64 10.46 -17.73
C ASN A 333 9.07 9.89 -17.68
N LEU A 334 9.35 8.96 -16.75
CA LEU A 334 10.71 8.52 -16.43
C LEU A 334 11.08 7.14 -17.01
N GLY A 335 10.15 6.48 -17.71
CA GLY A 335 10.33 5.17 -18.35
C GLY A 335 10.30 3.98 -17.39
N THR A 336 10.01 4.18 -16.10
CA THR A 336 10.00 3.10 -15.10
C THR A 336 9.10 3.41 -13.91
N TYR A 337 8.48 2.37 -13.36
CA TYR A 337 7.78 2.43 -12.07
C TYR A 337 8.74 2.49 -10.89
N ARG A 338 9.99 2.01 -11.06
CA ARG A 338 11.00 1.96 -9.99
C ARG A 338 11.65 3.33 -9.81
N THR A 339 10.85 4.26 -9.32
CA THR A 339 11.21 5.64 -9.01
C THR A 339 10.90 5.92 -7.54
N LYS A 340 11.77 6.68 -6.88
CA LYS A 340 11.53 7.20 -5.52
C LYS A 340 11.72 8.69 -5.48
N LEU A 341 10.83 9.36 -4.76
CA LEU A 341 10.96 10.76 -4.36
C LEU A 341 11.27 10.81 -2.86
N VAL A 342 12.28 11.57 -2.46
CA VAL A 342 12.58 11.90 -1.06
C VAL A 342 12.61 13.40 -0.92
N PHE A 343 12.08 13.93 0.18
CA PHE A 343 12.08 15.35 0.50
C PHE A 343 12.08 15.54 2.01
N ARG A 344 12.32 16.77 2.47
CA ARG A 344 12.18 17.18 3.86
C ARG A 344 10.77 17.72 4.08
N ASN A 345 10.10 17.22 5.13
CA ASN A 345 8.95 17.90 5.73
C ASN A 345 9.50 18.94 6.71
N ASP A 346 9.48 20.23 6.35
CA ASP A 346 10.14 21.25 7.17
C ASP A 346 9.40 21.51 8.49
N VAL A 347 8.08 21.28 8.53
CA VAL A 347 7.28 21.37 9.76
C VAL A 347 7.81 20.43 10.85
N SER A 348 8.27 19.24 10.46
CA SER A 348 8.77 18.22 11.39
C SER A 348 10.30 18.10 11.44
N GLY A 349 11.00 18.63 10.43
CA GLY A 349 12.45 18.46 10.21
C GLY A 349 12.87 17.07 9.72
N ASN A 350 11.91 16.17 9.46
CA ASN A 350 12.16 14.78 9.05
C ASN A 350 12.22 14.63 7.54
N LEU A 351 12.79 13.51 7.09
CA LEU A 351 12.64 13.07 5.70
C LEU A 351 11.30 12.37 5.51
N ALA A 352 10.66 12.65 4.39
CA ALA A 352 9.54 11.91 3.85
C ALA A 352 9.86 11.40 2.45
N PHE A 353 9.21 10.30 2.05
CA PHE A 353 9.42 9.72 0.73
C PHE A 353 8.18 9.07 0.14
N VAL A 354 8.15 9.00 -1.18
CA VAL A 354 7.16 8.27 -1.99
C VAL A 354 7.89 7.21 -2.80
N ASP A 355 7.38 5.98 -2.78
CA ASP A 355 7.89 4.87 -3.60
C ASP A 355 6.86 4.53 -4.70
N TYR A 356 7.13 4.99 -5.92
CA TYR A 356 6.21 4.86 -7.07
C TYR A 356 6.16 3.45 -7.65
N VAL A 357 7.01 2.52 -7.17
CA VAL A 357 6.86 1.12 -7.55
C VAL A 357 5.56 0.54 -7.02
N ASN A 358 5.07 1.11 -5.91
CA ASN A 358 3.80 0.71 -5.31
C ASN A 358 2.67 1.33 -6.12
N GLY A 359 1.75 0.49 -6.59
CA GLY A 359 0.55 0.97 -7.26
C GLY A 359 -0.25 1.94 -6.38
N THR A 360 -0.35 1.65 -5.08
CA THR A 360 -0.96 2.53 -4.08
C THR A 360 0.05 3.55 -3.56
N LEU A 361 -0.21 4.82 -3.83
CA LEU A 361 0.63 5.92 -3.38
C LEU A 361 0.43 6.19 -1.89
N SER A 362 1.55 6.41 -1.19
CA SER A 362 1.56 6.87 0.20
C SER A 362 2.81 7.68 0.46
N VAL A 363 2.72 8.64 1.37
CA VAL A 363 3.88 9.40 1.84
C VAL A 363 4.35 8.78 3.14
N THR A 364 5.55 8.23 3.13
CA THR A 364 6.18 7.69 4.34
C THR A 364 7.13 8.71 4.92
N GLU A 365 6.82 9.19 6.13
CA GLU A 365 7.73 10.02 6.90
C GLU A 365 8.57 9.18 7.86
N ILE A 366 9.88 9.38 7.82
CA ILE A 366 10.85 8.69 8.67
C ILE A 366 11.02 9.50 9.96
N SER A 367 10.36 9.07 11.04
CA SER A 367 10.50 9.72 12.34
C SER A 367 11.94 9.59 12.85
N ASP A 368 12.62 10.73 13.06
CA ASP A 368 13.96 10.80 13.63
C ASP A 368 14.08 11.99 14.60
N THR A 369 15.20 12.06 15.31
CA THR A 369 15.59 13.21 16.13
C THR A 369 16.66 14.08 15.45
N ILE A 370 17.12 13.66 14.27
CA ILE A 370 18.17 14.34 13.50
C ILE A 370 17.53 15.22 12.44
N ASP A 371 17.74 16.53 12.55
CA ASP A 371 17.32 17.52 11.56
C ASP A 371 17.96 17.23 10.19
N SER A 372 17.14 17.17 9.13
CA SER A 372 17.54 16.58 7.85
C SER A 372 17.45 17.54 6.66
N TYR A 373 18.58 18.00 6.14
CA TYR A 373 18.69 18.86 4.95
C TYR A 373 19.42 18.16 3.81
N HIS A 374 19.13 18.59 2.57
CA HIS A 374 19.81 18.14 1.35
C HIS A 374 19.89 16.61 1.20
N PRO A 375 18.74 15.90 1.19
CA PRO A 375 18.75 14.46 0.95
C PRO A 375 19.19 14.13 -0.47
N ASP A 376 19.96 13.06 -0.62
CA ASP A 376 20.37 12.50 -1.91
C ASP A 376 20.31 10.97 -1.87
N ILE A 377 19.76 10.36 -2.92
CA ILE A 377 19.42 8.94 -2.95
C ILE A 377 20.57 8.12 -3.55
N SER A 378 20.87 6.95 -2.95
CA SER A 378 21.95 6.08 -3.41
C SER A 378 21.68 5.53 -4.83
N PRO A 379 22.72 5.13 -5.58
CA PRO A 379 22.55 4.65 -6.96
C PRO A 379 21.61 3.43 -7.11
N ASP A 380 21.45 2.64 -6.05
CA ASP A 380 20.55 1.48 -6.00
C ASP A 380 19.15 1.80 -5.42
N GLY A 381 18.87 3.06 -5.06
CA GLY A 381 17.57 3.51 -4.55
C GLY A 381 17.24 3.04 -3.13
N ARG A 382 18.20 2.49 -2.39
CA ARG A 382 17.96 1.86 -1.06
C ARG A 382 18.27 2.77 0.11
N LEU A 383 19.24 3.66 -0.05
CA LEU A 383 19.74 4.53 1.01
C LEU A 383 19.53 5.99 0.64
N VAL A 384 19.40 6.83 1.66
CA VAL A 384 19.46 8.29 1.54
C VAL A 384 20.60 8.81 2.40
N VAL A 385 21.40 9.74 1.86
CA VAL A 385 22.34 10.55 2.64
C VAL A 385 21.76 11.94 2.81
N PHE A 386 21.97 12.57 3.96
CA PHE A 386 21.51 13.93 4.26
C PHE A 386 22.44 14.57 5.30
N CYS A 387 22.35 15.89 5.50
CA CYS A 387 23.13 16.60 6.50
C CYS A 387 22.28 17.47 7.45
N THR A 388 22.91 17.99 8.51
CA THR A 388 22.25 18.86 9.49
C THR A 388 22.38 20.36 9.18
N GLY A 389 23.16 20.75 8.18
CA GLY A 389 23.37 22.14 7.77
C GLY A 389 22.59 22.51 6.50
N MET A 390 22.15 23.76 6.42
CA MET A 390 21.42 24.35 5.29
C MET A 390 22.37 25.06 4.30
N GLU A 391 21.97 25.17 3.03
CA GLU A 391 22.71 25.93 2.02
C GLU A 391 22.70 27.42 2.37
N GLY A 392 23.81 28.12 2.08
CA GLY A 392 23.98 29.53 2.39
C GLY A 392 24.37 29.84 3.83
N VAL A 393 24.36 28.84 4.74
CA VAL A 393 24.67 29.01 6.16
C VAL A 393 26.00 28.35 6.50
N SER A 394 26.98 29.15 6.93
CA SER A 394 28.23 28.61 7.51
C SER A 394 27.99 28.11 8.92
N GLY A 395 28.53 26.95 9.26
CA GLY A 395 28.35 26.37 10.59
C GLY A 395 28.74 24.91 10.69
N LYS A 396 28.45 24.30 11.84
CA LYS A 396 28.66 22.87 12.05
C LYS A 396 27.63 22.09 11.23
N SER A 397 28.09 21.11 10.45
CA SER A 397 27.22 20.19 9.71
C SER A 397 27.74 18.77 9.83
N GLU A 398 26.86 17.85 10.20
CA GLU A 398 27.12 16.41 10.22
C GLU A 398 26.24 15.73 9.17
N ALA A 399 26.68 14.59 8.64
CA ALA A 399 25.90 13.83 7.66
C ALA A 399 25.69 12.39 8.12
N TYR A 400 24.59 11.81 7.64
CA TYR A 400 24.15 10.47 8.00
C TYR A 400 23.58 9.78 6.78
N ILE A 401 23.71 8.45 6.75
CA ILE A 401 23.00 7.59 5.82
C ILE A 401 21.90 6.81 6.55
N ARG A 402 20.74 6.65 5.91
CA ARG A 402 19.61 5.86 6.40
C ARG A 402 19.02 5.03 5.27
N ALA A 403 18.37 3.92 5.63
CA ALA A 403 17.55 3.18 4.68
C ALA A 403 16.25 3.95 4.39
N LEU A 404 15.81 3.94 3.13
CA LEU A 404 14.47 4.41 2.74
C LEU A 404 13.44 3.31 3.05
N SER A 405 13.07 3.21 4.33
CA SER A 405 12.15 2.18 4.84
C SER A 405 11.39 2.70 6.07
N THR A 406 10.20 2.13 6.31
CA THR A 406 9.41 2.33 7.54
C THR A 406 9.99 1.58 8.75
N VAL A 407 10.84 0.56 8.53
CA VAL A 407 11.48 -0.18 9.61
C VAL A 407 12.59 0.69 10.19
N TYR A 408 12.47 1.03 11.48
CA TYR A 408 13.47 1.83 12.16
C TYR A 408 14.84 1.15 12.09
N ALA A 409 15.77 1.81 11.41
CA ALA A 409 17.18 1.46 11.37
C ALA A 409 17.97 2.66 11.86
N LYS A 410 18.88 2.43 12.81
CA LYS A 410 19.70 3.51 13.37
C LYS A 410 20.49 4.21 12.25
N PRO A 411 20.44 5.56 12.16
CA PRO A 411 21.19 6.30 11.15
C PRO A 411 22.69 6.09 11.32
N LEU A 412 23.40 5.85 10.22
CA LEU A 412 24.84 5.68 10.24
C LEU A 412 25.52 7.01 9.90
N LYS A 413 26.19 7.61 10.90
CA LYS A 413 26.95 8.85 10.73
C LYS A 413 28.11 8.66 9.76
N VAL A 414 28.26 9.57 8.81
CA VAL A 414 29.40 9.61 7.89
C VAL A 414 30.67 9.89 8.70
N ASN A 415 31.56 8.89 8.76
CA ASN A 415 32.70 8.88 9.68
C ASN A 415 33.90 9.67 9.10
N VAL A 416 33.85 11.00 9.17
CA VAL A 416 34.96 11.89 8.78
C VAL A 416 35.31 12.87 9.89
N LYS A 417 36.55 13.41 9.85
CA LYS A 417 36.96 14.51 10.74
C LYS A 417 36.54 15.84 10.12
N GLY A 418 35.74 16.62 10.84
CA GLY A 418 35.28 17.94 10.41
C GLY A 418 33.83 17.94 9.92
N ASN A 419 33.45 19.00 9.22
CA ASN A 419 32.10 19.22 8.72
C ASN A 419 31.82 18.42 7.44
N VAL A 420 30.57 17.97 7.31
CA VAL A 420 30.00 17.35 6.11
C VAL A 420 28.72 18.09 5.76
N SER A 421 28.74 18.86 4.69
CA SER A 421 27.58 19.64 4.22
C SER A 421 27.24 19.27 2.79
N ILE A 422 25.94 19.27 2.49
CA ILE A 422 25.34 18.98 1.16
C ILE A 422 25.95 17.71 0.53
N PRO A 423 25.78 16.54 1.18
CA PRO A 423 26.34 15.29 0.70
C PRO A 423 25.61 14.79 -0.56
N ARG A 424 26.34 14.21 -1.51
CA ARG A 424 25.81 13.63 -2.75
C ARG A 424 26.43 12.27 -3.06
N TRP A 425 25.63 11.32 -3.51
CA TRP A 425 26.10 10.05 -4.02
C TRP A 425 26.73 10.20 -5.40
N ARG A 426 27.75 9.39 -5.66
CA ARG A 426 28.38 9.29 -6.97
C ARG A 426 28.94 7.90 -7.20
N VAL A 427 28.83 7.41 -8.44
CA VAL A 427 29.54 6.22 -8.92
C VAL A 427 30.76 6.68 -9.71
N LEU A 428 31.94 6.18 -9.33
CA LEU A 428 33.20 6.44 -10.02
C LEU A 428 33.35 5.51 -11.24
N GLU A 429 34.26 5.84 -12.16
CA GLU A 429 34.54 5.03 -13.37
C GLU A 429 34.93 3.58 -13.04
N ASN A 430 35.55 3.34 -11.88
CA ASN A 430 35.92 2.00 -11.41
C ASN A 430 34.74 1.21 -10.78
N GLY A 431 33.53 1.77 -10.80
CA GLY A 431 32.32 1.20 -10.20
C GLY A 431 32.16 1.46 -8.71
N ASP A 432 33.12 2.13 -8.05
CA ASP A 432 33.00 2.43 -6.62
C ASP A 432 31.94 3.49 -6.35
N THR A 433 31.14 3.25 -5.31
CA THR A 433 30.20 4.25 -4.79
C THR A 433 30.89 5.11 -3.72
N VAL A 434 30.76 6.43 -3.87
CA VAL A 434 31.31 7.44 -2.95
C VAL A 434 30.24 8.45 -2.55
N ILE A 435 30.46 9.12 -1.42
CA ILE A 435 29.71 10.30 -1.00
C ILE A 435 30.64 11.50 -1.14
N VAL A 436 30.26 12.44 -2.01
CA VAL A 436 30.93 13.74 -2.19
C VAL A 436 30.29 14.74 -1.23
N TYR A 437 31.09 15.61 -0.62
CA TYR A 437 30.60 16.61 0.33
C TYR A 437 31.53 17.81 0.42
N VAL A 438 31.04 18.91 1.01
CA VAL A 438 31.84 20.12 1.26
C VAL A 438 32.05 20.40 2.74
N SER A 439 33.16 21.06 3.06
CA SER A 439 33.52 21.41 4.44
C SER A 439 32.66 22.54 5.05
N ASP A 440 31.89 23.27 4.24
CA ASP A 440 31.03 24.38 4.65
C ASP A 440 30.06 24.71 3.50
N ALA A 441 28.80 25.04 3.83
CA ALA A 441 27.75 25.36 2.85
C ALA A 441 27.43 26.86 2.78
N GLY A 442 28.26 27.72 3.37
CA GLY A 442 28.01 29.16 3.44
C GLY A 442 28.12 29.92 2.12
N ASN A 443 27.90 31.23 2.23
CA ASN A 443 27.95 32.18 1.12
C ASN A 443 29.28 32.10 0.33
N ASN A 444 29.17 31.97 -1.00
CA ASN A 444 30.33 31.81 -1.89
C ASN A 444 30.75 33.10 -2.63
N LYS A 445 30.23 34.28 -2.24
CA LYS A 445 30.50 35.55 -2.91
C LYS A 445 31.95 36.00 -2.78
N ASP A 446 32.52 35.92 -1.56
CA ASP A 446 33.93 36.25 -1.32
C ASP A 446 34.85 35.12 -1.76
N GLU A 447 35.81 35.42 -2.64
CA GLU A 447 36.70 34.42 -3.23
C GLU A 447 37.64 33.79 -2.20
N SER A 448 38.19 34.58 -1.28
CA SER A 448 39.15 34.09 -0.28
C SER A 448 38.48 33.14 0.72
N SER A 449 37.29 33.50 1.18
CA SER A 449 36.45 32.70 2.05
C SER A 449 36.05 31.40 1.35
N PHE A 450 35.57 31.47 0.11
CA PHE A 450 35.21 30.29 -0.68
C PHE A 450 36.40 29.34 -0.84
N LYS A 451 37.59 29.86 -1.16
CA LYS A 451 38.81 29.06 -1.34
C LYS A 451 39.38 28.47 -0.05
N SER A 452 39.06 29.05 1.12
CA SER A 452 39.40 28.44 2.41
C SER A 452 38.62 27.15 2.70
N LYS A 453 37.49 26.93 1.99
CA LYS A 453 36.67 25.72 2.08
C LYS A 453 37.19 24.66 1.10
N SER A 454 36.60 23.46 1.14
CA SER A 454 37.09 22.35 0.33
C SER A 454 36.02 21.33 0.00
N THR A 455 36.23 20.62 -1.11
CA THR A 455 35.39 19.53 -1.60
C THR A 455 36.10 18.19 -1.34
N TRP A 456 35.36 17.22 -0.83
CA TRP A 456 35.86 15.93 -0.38
C TRP A 456 34.99 14.80 -0.90
N GLN A 457 35.52 13.58 -0.85
CA GLN A 457 34.74 12.36 -1.04
C GLN A 457 35.13 11.28 -0.04
N VAL A 458 34.22 10.35 0.23
CA VAL A 458 34.49 9.13 1.02
C VAL A 458 33.81 7.93 0.38
N LYS A 459 34.55 6.82 0.21
CA LYS A 459 34.02 5.57 -0.32
C LYS A 459 33.04 4.94 0.68
N TYR A 460 31.96 4.36 0.17
CA TYR A 460 31.01 3.56 0.95
C TYR A 460 30.75 2.23 0.26
N ALA A 461 31.04 1.12 0.95
CA ALA A 461 30.81 -0.23 0.44
C ALA A 461 30.61 -1.20 1.59
N ASN A 462 29.73 -2.21 1.40
CA ASN A 462 29.47 -3.26 2.38
C ASN A 462 29.16 -2.74 3.80
N GLY A 463 28.41 -1.64 3.89
CA GLY A 463 28.04 -1.02 5.16
C GLY A 463 29.15 -0.23 5.86
N ARG A 464 30.29 0.03 5.20
CA ARG A 464 31.47 0.67 5.81
C ARG A 464 32.00 1.84 4.99
N PHE A 465 32.49 2.86 5.68
CA PHE A 465 33.20 3.99 5.08
C PHE A 465 34.69 3.67 4.90
N GLY A 466 35.25 4.11 3.77
CA GLY A 466 36.69 4.15 3.54
C GLY A 466 37.35 5.40 4.13
N THR A 467 38.57 5.68 3.69
CA THR A 467 39.31 6.89 4.09
C THR A 467 38.81 8.10 3.30
N PRO A 468 38.45 9.22 3.96
CA PRO A 468 38.08 10.46 3.27
C PRO A 468 39.24 11.05 2.45
N GLN A 469 38.92 11.57 1.28
CA GLN A 469 39.87 12.11 0.31
C GLN A 469 39.49 13.55 -0.05
N LYS A 470 40.42 14.49 0.12
CA LYS A 470 40.24 15.87 -0.37
C LYS A 470 40.39 15.87 -1.89
N LEU A 471 39.42 16.43 -2.59
CA LEU A 471 39.47 16.56 -4.05
C LEU A 471 40.17 17.86 -4.46
N PHE A 472 39.72 19.00 -3.93
CA PHE A 472 40.25 20.33 -4.22
C PHE A 472 39.70 21.40 -3.26
N ASP A 473 40.27 22.61 -3.31
CA ASP A 473 39.80 23.80 -2.59
C ASP A 473 38.57 24.44 -3.26
N GLY A 474 37.72 25.06 -2.44
CA GLY A 474 36.38 25.53 -2.82
C GLY A 474 35.28 24.54 -2.39
N ALA A 475 34.13 25.08 -1.98
CA ALA A 475 32.94 24.29 -1.60
C ALA A 475 32.05 24.04 -2.83
N TYR A 476 32.43 23.10 -3.70
CA TYR A 476 31.67 22.75 -4.90
C TYR A 476 30.60 21.69 -4.60
N HIS A 477 29.45 22.13 -4.08
CA HIS A 477 28.33 21.26 -3.70
C HIS A 477 27.22 21.11 -4.76
N GLY A 478 27.31 21.77 -5.92
CA GLY A 478 26.33 21.64 -7.01
C GLY A 478 26.55 20.41 -7.90
N GLY A 479 27.61 19.64 -7.65
CA GLY A 479 27.90 18.38 -8.32
C GLY A 479 29.25 18.35 -9.04
N ILE A 480 29.70 17.14 -9.34
CA ILE A 480 30.94 16.85 -10.09
C ILE A 480 30.58 15.91 -11.25
N SER A 481 30.97 16.31 -12.46
CA SER A 481 30.73 15.52 -13.69
C SER A 481 31.38 14.14 -13.61
N GLY A 482 30.75 13.15 -14.27
CA GLY A 482 31.18 11.74 -14.26
C GLY A 482 32.65 11.56 -14.61
N ASP A 483 33.14 12.27 -15.62
CA ASP A 483 34.52 12.24 -16.12
C ASP A 483 35.53 13.09 -15.31
N ASN A 484 35.11 13.66 -14.17
CA ASN A 484 35.93 14.52 -13.32
C ASN A 484 36.53 15.75 -14.05
N LYS A 485 35.80 16.36 -14.98
CA LYS A 485 36.28 17.55 -15.73
C LYS A 485 35.60 18.86 -15.35
N LEU A 486 34.43 18.80 -14.74
CA LEU A 486 33.63 19.95 -14.30
C LEU A 486 33.09 19.73 -12.88
N ALA A 487 33.18 20.75 -12.03
CA ALA A 487 32.44 20.85 -10.77
C ALA A 487 31.80 22.23 -10.65
N VAL A 488 30.61 22.31 -10.04
CA VAL A 488 29.84 23.57 -9.95
C VAL A 488 29.25 23.79 -8.56
N THR A 489 28.85 25.04 -8.27
CA THR A 489 28.18 25.46 -7.03
C THR A 489 27.49 26.80 -7.26
N GLY A 490 26.43 27.07 -6.49
CA GLY A 490 25.86 28.40 -6.38
C GLY A 490 25.19 28.63 -5.04
N ALA A 491 25.88 29.39 -4.19
CA ALA A 491 25.35 29.95 -2.95
C ALA A 491 25.63 31.46 -2.96
N ARG A 492 25.01 32.16 -3.93
CA ARG A 492 25.13 33.56 -4.37
C ARG A 492 25.79 33.76 -5.74
N LEU A 493 26.89 33.08 -6.06
CA LEU A 493 27.54 33.17 -7.37
C LEU A 493 27.56 31.79 -8.02
N LEU A 494 27.22 31.69 -9.30
CA LEU A 494 27.43 30.48 -10.09
C LEU A 494 28.93 30.30 -10.36
N ARG A 495 29.59 29.41 -9.62
CA ARG A 495 31.01 29.11 -9.78
C ARG A 495 31.19 27.75 -10.45
N ALA A 496 32.19 27.66 -11.31
CA ALA A 496 32.61 26.42 -11.95
C ALA A 496 34.12 26.20 -11.81
N ARG A 497 34.51 24.94 -11.62
CA ARG A 497 35.89 24.47 -11.69
C ARG A 497 36.04 23.57 -12.89
N ILE A 498 36.95 23.92 -13.79
CA ILE A 498 37.11 23.27 -15.08
C ILE A 498 38.51 22.69 -15.19
N ALA A 499 38.61 21.39 -15.44
CA ALA A 499 39.87 20.72 -15.71
C ALA A 499 40.37 21.07 -17.13
N GLY A 500 41.69 21.21 -17.29
CA GLY A 500 42.29 21.29 -18.63
C GLY A 500 42.10 19.97 -19.42
N ALA A 501 42.33 20.00 -20.74
CA ALA A 501 42.13 18.85 -21.63
C ALA A 501 42.72 17.55 -21.06
N ASN A 502 43.98 17.60 -20.60
CA ASN A 502 44.70 16.47 -19.99
C ASN A 502 44.81 16.56 -18.45
N GLY A 503 44.12 17.51 -17.82
CA GLY A 503 44.18 17.76 -16.37
C GLY A 503 43.06 17.07 -15.60
N SER A 504 43.04 17.26 -14.29
CA SER A 504 41.95 16.86 -13.39
C SER A 504 41.35 18.08 -12.70
N LEU A 505 40.27 17.90 -11.95
CA LEU A 505 39.76 18.99 -11.12
C LEU A 505 40.72 19.37 -10.00
N ALA A 506 41.70 18.55 -9.61
CA ALA A 506 42.68 18.95 -8.60
C ALA A 506 43.49 20.18 -9.04
N ASN A 507 43.86 20.26 -10.32
CA ASN A 507 44.56 21.40 -10.93
C ASN A 507 43.68 22.23 -11.89
N GLY A 508 42.35 22.12 -11.74
CA GLY A 508 41.39 22.88 -12.54
C GLY A 508 41.42 24.39 -12.30
N ARG A 509 40.92 25.14 -13.27
CA ARG A 509 40.72 26.59 -13.19
C ARG A 509 39.33 26.89 -12.62
N ASP A 510 39.24 27.80 -11.66
CA ASP A 510 37.98 28.34 -11.17
C ASP A 510 37.52 29.52 -12.03
N THR A 511 36.21 29.65 -12.19
CA THR A 511 35.56 30.72 -12.93
C THR A 511 34.19 31.02 -12.34
N VAL A 512 33.73 32.25 -12.53
CA VAL A 512 32.37 32.69 -12.20
C VAL A 512 31.60 32.80 -13.51
N TRP A 513 30.47 32.12 -13.61
CA TRP A 513 29.56 32.15 -14.75
C TRP A 513 28.43 33.14 -14.50
N TYR A 514 27.49 33.25 -15.46
CA TYR A 514 26.28 34.06 -15.35
C TYR A 514 26.55 35.53 -15.00
N ASN A 515 27.63 36.09 -15.58
CA ASN A 515 28.06 37.49 -15.38
C ASN A 515 28.26 37.91 -13.91
N GLY A 516 28.42 36.96 -12.98
CA GLY A 516 28.53 37.25 -11.55
C GLY A 516 27.24 37.75 -10.90
N GLU A 517 26.10 37.62 -11.57
CA GLU A 517 24.78 37.89 -11.00
C GLU A 517 24.39 36.79 -10.00
N GLN A 518 23.37 37.07 -9.18
CA GLN A 518 23.00 36.17 -8.10
C GLN A 518 22.38 34.87 -8.63
N ALA A 519 22.94 33.73 -8.23
CA ALA A 519 22.45 32.40 -8.56
C ALA A 519 22.50 31.45 -7.35
N CYS A 520 21.46 30.61 -7.23
CA CYS A 520 21.25 29.64 -6.16
C CYS A 520 20.74 28.30 -6.71
N ASN A 521 20.63 27.27 -5.85
CA ASN A 521 20.08 25.95 -6.17
C ASN A 521 20.73 25.31 -7.41
N VAL A 522 22.06 25.36 -7.46
CA VAL A 522 22.82 24.87 -8.62
C VAL A 522 22.90 23.36 -8.59
N SER A 523 22.47 22.72 -9.67
CA SER A 523 22.53 21.27 -9.83
C SER A 523 23.14 20.88 -11.18
N LEU A 524 24.09 19.94 -11.15
CA LEU A 524 24.77 19.39 -12.34
C LEU A 524 24.11 18.09 -12.79
N ALA A 525 23.78 18.00 -14.08
CA ALA A 525 23.21 16.80 -14.68
C ALA A 525 24.18 15.60 -14.55
N ASN A 526 23.62 14.45 -14.14
CA ASN A 526 24.36 13.19 -13.95
C ASN A 526 24.26 12.23 -15.17
N ASP A 527 23.73 12.74 -16.29
CA ASP A 527 23.53 12.02 -17.56
C ASP A 527 24.75 12.08 -18.51
N GLY A 528 25.84 12.73 -18.09
CA GLY A 528 27.05 12.93 -18.89
C GLY A 528 27.05 14.17 -19.78
N THR A 529 25.91 14.88 -19.92
CA THR A 529 25.79 16.10 -20.75
C THR A 529 26.47 17.32 -20.12
N LYS A 530 26.72 17.28 -18.80
CA LYS A 530 27.32 18.37 -18.01
C LYS A 530 26.53 19.68 -18.07
N ARG A 531 25.22 19.60 -18.33
CA ARG A 531 24.31 20.74 -18.21
C ARG A 531 24.12 21.10 -16.75
N VAL A 532 23.94 22.39 -16.48
CA VAL A 532 23.84 22.94 -15.13
C VAL A 532 22.53 23.71 -15.02
N SER A 533 21.65 23.27 -14.12
CA SER A 533 20.45 24.02 -13.78
C SER A 533 20.71 24.92 -12.57
N PHE A 534 20.03 26.05 -12.52
CA PHE A 534 20.09 26.99 -11.39
C PHE A 534 18.91 27.96 -11.41
N LEU A 535 18.70 28.64 -10.29
CA LEU A 535 17.69 29.69 -10.12
C LEU A 535 18.37 31.05 -9.95
N ASP A 536 17.72 32.10 -10.43
CA ASP A 536 18.23 33.48 -10.38
C ASP A 536 17.18 34.49 -9.89
N PHE A 537 17.58 35.74 -9.74
CA PHE A 537 16.80 36.79 -9.07
C PHE A 537 16.15 37.79 -10.04
N GLY A 538 15.83 37.36 -11.27
CA GLY A 538 15.26 38.25 -12.30
C GLY A 538 16.26 39.29 -12.81
N GLY A 539 17.54 38.91 -12.84
CA GLY A 539 18.64 39.81 -13.20
C GLY A 539 18.69 40.14 -14.69
N LYS A 540 19.58 41.08 -15.07
CA LYS A 540 19.68 41.54 -16.47
C LYS A 540 20.07 40.40 -17.40
N THR A 541 21.03 39.56 -17.00
CA THR A 541 21.52 38.45 -17.82
C THR A 541 20.40 37.46 -18.16
N GLY A 542 19.56 37.14 -17.18
CA GLY A 542 18.41 36.26 -17.35
C GLY A 542 17.31 36.92 -18.19
N ALA A 543 16.91 38.13 -17.85
CA ALA A 543 15.88 38.87 -18.58
C ALA A 543 16.25 39.08 -20.07
N ASP A 544 17.52 39.37 -20.36
CA ASP A 544 18.02 39.49 -21.74
C ASP A 544 17.96 38.14 -22.48
N PHE A 545 18.20 37.01 -21.79
CA PHE A 545 18.14 35.67 -22.39
C PHE A 545 16.70 35.20 -22.64
N VAL A 546 15.79 35.48 -21.70
CA VAL A 546 14.36 35.13 -21.82
C VAL A 546 13.64 36.05 -22.81
N GLY A 547 14.06 37.32 -22.89
CA GLY A 547 13.42 38.36 -23.71
C GLY A 547 12.33 39.16 -22.98
N GLU A 548 12.15 38.93 -21.67
CA GLU A 548 11.21 39.66 -20.82
C GLU A 548 11.71 39.70 -19.37
N SER A 549 11.19 40.65 -18.59
CA SER A 549 11.45 40.72 -17.15
C SER A 549 10.58 39.72 -16.38
N TYR A 550 11.13 39.18 -15.30
CA TYR A 550 10.48 38.23 -14.41
C TYR A 550 11.02 38.40 -12.98
N GLY A 551 10.30 37.87 -11.99
CA GLY A 551 10.61 37.95 -10.57
C GLY A 551 11.66 36.95 -10.09
N THR A 552 11.97 36.99 -8.80
CA THR A 552 12.90 36.04 -8.18
C THR A 552 12.42 34.61 -8.37
N HIS A 553 13.30 33.74 -8.89
CA HIS A 553 13.06 32.31 -9.10
C HIS A 553 11.83 31.95 -9.98
N GLU A 554 11.26 32.91 -10.71
CA GLU A 554 10.17 32.62 -11.67
C GLU A 554 10.67 31.90 -12.94
N ARG A 555 12.00 31.76 -13.08
CA ARG A 555 12.65 31.05 -14.18
C ARG A 555 13.65 30.03 -13.64
N LEU A 556 13.54 28.80 -14.11
CA LEU A 556 14.61 27.83 -14.06
C LEU A 556 15.50 28.00 -15.28
N LEU A 557 16.80 28.21 -15.08
CA LEU A 557 17.78 28.44 -16.13
C LEU A 557 18.70 27.23 -16.28
N ILE A 558 19.10 26.93 -17.52
CA ILE A 558 20.03 25.85 -17.82
C ILE A 558 21.19 26.39 -18.64
N ALA A 559 22.40 26.14 -18.17
CA ALA A 559 23.65 26.41 -18.89
C ALA A 559 24.30 25.11 -19.40
N ASP A 560 25.04 25.22 -20.51
CA ASP A 560 25.90 24.14 -21.00
C ASP A 560 27.19 24.01 -20.16
N SER A 561 28.06 23.07 -20.55
CA SER A 561 29.33 22.80 -19.86
C SER A 561 30.33 23.97 -19.85
N THR A 562 30.06 25.04 -20.61
CA THR A 562 30.89 26.24 -20.70
C THR A 562 30.32 27.42 -19.91
N GLY A 563 29.11 27.28 -19.36
CA GLY A 563 28.40 28.34 -18.65
C GLY A 563 27.51 29.21 -19.53
N LYS A 564 27.33 28.86 -20.80
CA LYS A 564 26.43 29.56 -21.71
C LYS A 564 25.00 29.12 -21.45
N LEU A 565 24.07 30.07 -21.29
CA LEU A 565 22.64 29.78 -21.19
C LEU A 565 22.14 29.11 -22.48
N ILE A 566 21.40 28.01 -22.32
CA ILE A 566 20.84 27.23 -23.42
C ILE A 566 19.34 27.00 -23.30
N LYS A 567 18.76 27.11 -22.09
CA LYS A 567 17.32 26.90 -21.89
C LYS A 567 16.79 27.64 -20.67
N THR A 568 15.50 27.94 -20.69
CA THR A 568 14.72 28.46 -19.56
C THR A 568 13.36 27.77 -19.49
N ILE A 569 12.81 27.60 -18.30
CA ILE A 569 11.46 27.10 -18.05
C ILE A 569 10.79 28.05 -17.03
N ALA A 570 9.56 28.47 -17.32
CA ALA A 570 8.78 29.34 -16.42
C ALA A 570 8.18 28.53 -15.27
N ALA A 571 8.14 29.14 -14.08
CA ALA A 571 7.32 28.62 -12.99
C ALA A 571 5.83 28.74 -13.34
N PRO A 572 4.96 27.84 -12.83
CA PRO A 572 3.52 28.01 -12.93
C PRO A 572 3.07 29.37 -12.38
N VAL A 573 2.01 29.93 -12.95
CA VAL A 573 1.49 31.26 -12.56
C VAL A 573 1.19 31.29 -11.05
N GLY A 574 1.72 32.31 -10.36
CA GLY A 574 1.56 32.47 -8.91
C GLY A 574 2.59 31.74 -8.05
N TYR A 575 3.56 31.08 -8.68
CA TYR A 575 4.62 30.33 -8.00
C TYR A 575 6.02 30.76 -8.46
N SER A 576 7.00 30.42 -7.62
CA SER A 576 8.43 30.45 -7.94
C SER A 576 9.05 29.08 -7.67
N PHE A 577 10.12 28.72 -8.38
CA PHE A 577 10.84 27.48 -8.09
C PHE A 577 11.75 27.64 -6.85
N ASP A 578 11.99 26.55 -6.14
CA ASP A 578 13.10 26.42 -5.19
C ASP A 578 13.63 24.98 -5.17
N HIS A 579 14.79 24.77 -4.57
CA HIS A 579 15.38 23.46 -4.29
C HIS A 579 15.50 22.54 -5.53
N ALA A 580 15.79 23.12 -6.69
CA ALA A 580 15.84 22.40 -7.96
C ALA A 580 17.02 21.43 -8.05
N GLU A 581 16.76 20.18 -8.41
CA GLU A 581 17.76 19.11 -8.55
C GLU A 581 17.49 18.24 -9.80
N TRP A 582 18.54 17.85 -10.54
CA TRP A 582 18.37 16.89 -11.63
C TRP A 582 17.94 15.51 -11.11
N VAL A 583 17.05 14.84 -11.83
CA VAL A 583 16.66 13.46 -11.50
C VAL A 583 17.90 12.54 -11.55
N LEU A 584 18.08 11.75 -10.50
CA LEU A 584 19.19 10.82 -10.35
C LEU A 584 19.00 9.58 -11.21
N ASN A 585 20.10 9.18 -11.88
CA ASN A 585 20.19 7.94 -12.64
C ASN A 585 19.23 7.85 -13.85
N TYR A 586 18.74 9.00 -14.33
CA TYR A 586 17.97 9.12 -15.56
C TYR A 586 18.86 9.64 -16.71
N THR A 587 18.68 9.09 -17.91
CA THR A 587 19.33 9.58 -19.13
C THR A 587 18.25 9.73 -20.18
N SER A 588 18.07 10.97 -20.67
CA SER A 588 17.09 11.22 -21.72
C SER A 588 17.56 10.62 -23.04
N PRO A 589 16.66 9.99 -23.82
CA PRO A 589 16.97 9.65 -25.21
C PRO A 589 17.12 10.91 -26.08
N GLU A 590 16.55 12.04 -25.66
CA GLU A 590 16.61 13.32 -26.36
C GLU A 590 17.84 14.14 -25.93
N PRO A 591 18.67 14.66 -26.87
CA PRO A 591 19.90 15.38 -26.54
C PRO A 591 19.74 16.60 -25.61
N ASN A 592 18.58 17.26 -25.66
CA ASN A 592 18.23 18.42 -24.83
C ASN A 592 17.09 18.13 -23.84
N GLY A 593 16.68 16.87 -23.70
CA GLY A 593 15.64 16.43 -22.76
C GLY A 593 16.21 16.19 -21.36
N GLY A 594 15.42 15.60 -20.47
CA GLY A 594 15.81 15.37 -19.08
C GLY A 594 14.72 15.79 -18.12
N PHE A 595 14.92 15.51 -16.84
CA PHE A 595 13.99 15.89 -15.80
C PHE A 595 14.69 16.53 -14.62
N ILE A 596 14.03 17.53 -14.05
CA ILE A 596 14.44 18.23 -12.83
C ILE A 596 13.29 18.13 -11.84
N VAL A 597 13.59 17.85 -10.58
CA VAL A 597 12.63 18.00 -9.48
C VAL A 597 12.84 19.35 -8.81
N ALA A 598 11.77 20.02 -8.39
CA ALA A 598 11.83 21.28 -7.66
C ALA A 598 10.66 21.41 -6.69
N THR A 599 10.75 22.36 -5.77
CA THR A 599 9.65 22.82 -4.95
C THR A 599 8.99 24.05 -5.58
N LEU A 600 7.69 24.23 -5.42
CA LEU A 600 6.98 25.46 -5.75
C LEU A 600 6.66 26.28 -4.50
N THR A 601 7.16 27.51 -4.48
CA THR A 601 6.91 28.49 -3.44
C THR A 601 5.80 29.44 -3.88
N ASN A 602 4.74 29.59 -3.08
CA ASN A 602 3.64 30.50 -3.40
C ASN A 602 3.98 31.96 -3.04
N ALA A 603 3.08 32.88 -3.36
CA ALA A 603 3.27 34.32 -3.09
C ALA A 603 3.49 34.68 -1.60
N ASN A 604 3.11 33.80 -0.67
CA ASN A 604 3.33 33.98 0.77
C ASN A 604 4.64 33.36 1.27
N GLY A 605 5.43 32.74 0.38
CA GLY A 605 6.68 32.07 0.73
C GLY A 605 6.55 30.62 1.18
N ALA A 606 5.35 30.02 1.10
CA ALA A 606 5.13 28.64 1.53
C ALA A 606 5.46 27.63 0.41
N HIS A 607 6.15 26.56 0.78
CA HIS A 607 6.66 25.52 -0.12
C HIS A 607 5.63 24.40 -0.31
N ALA A 608 4.52 24.74 -0.96
CA ALA A 608 3.31 23.92 -0.93
C ALA A 608 3.37 22.65 -1.79
N LYS A 609 4.26 22.59 -2.79
CA LYS A 609 4.30 21.48 -3.76
C LYS A 609 5.72 21.07 -4.11
N VAL A 610 5.91 19.78 -4.40
CA VAL A 610 7.08 19.27 -5.14
C VAL A 610 6.61 18.90 -6.55
N VAL A 611 7.39 19.26 -7.56
CA VAL A 611 7.06 19.09 -8.98
C VAL A 611 8.18 18.40 -9.76
N LEU A 612 7.80 17.68 -10.81
CA LEU A 612 8.68 17.14 -11.84
C LEU A 612 8.58 18.03 -13.08
N ILE A 613 9.74 18.51 -13.55
CA ILE A 613 9.85 19.42 -14.69
C ILE A 613 10.46 18.63 -15.85
N ASN A 614 9.71 18.50 -16.94
CA ASN A 614 10.22 17.95 -18.19
C ASN A 614 11.04 19.03 -18.91
N VAL A 615 12.35 18.81 -19.00
CA VAL A 615 13.26 19.77 -19.62
C VAL A 615 13.02 19.86 -21.13
N GLY A 616 12.47 18.82 -21.77
CA GLY A 616 12.21 18.80 -23.22
C GLY A 616 11.19 19.83 -23.66
N ASP A 617 9.99 19.78 -23.08
CA ASP A 617 8.83 20.60 -23.46
C ASP A 617 8.45 21.69 -22.44
N GLY A 618 9.02 21.65 -21.22
CA GLY A 618 8.73 22.60 -20.15
C GLY A 618 7.51 22.24 -19.29
N THR A 619 6.91 21.05 -19.47
CA THR A 619 5.77 20.60 -18.66
C THR A 619 6.16 20.47 -17.19
N VAL A 620 5.28 20.94 -16.30
CA VAL A 620 5.44 20.87 -14.83
C VAL A 620 4.34 19.99 -14.26
N THR A 621 4.73 18.90 -13.60
CA THR A 621 3.83 17.88 -13.04
C THR A 621 3.92 17.87 -11.53
N ASP A 622 2.79 18.04 -10.84
CA ASP A 622 2.70 17.95 -9.38
C ASP A 622 3.00 16.52 -8.90
N LEU A 623 3.97 16.36 -8.00
CA LEU A 623 4.34 15.07 -7.41
C LEU A 623 3.70 14.86 -6.04
N VAL A 624 3.81 15.86 -5.17
CA VAL A 624 3.21 15.89 -3.83
C VAL A 624 2.79 17.32 -3.46
N GLU A 625 1.76 17.44 -2.63
CA GLU A 625 1.27 18.70 -2.04
C GLU A 625 1.27 18.62 -0.51
N GLY A 626 1.58 19.72 0.19
CA GLY A 626 1.63 19.80 1.65
C GLY A 626 1.92 21.23 2.11
N ASP A 627 2.29 21.42 3.39
CA ASP A 627 2.50 22.79 3.93
C ASP A 627 3.89 23.35 3.59
N GLU A 628 4.95 22.62 3.96
CA GLU A 628 6.35 23.04 3.77
C GLU A 628 7.24 21.88 3.31
N LEU A 629 7.42 21.77 1.99
CA LEU A 629 8.12 20.67 1.33
C LEU A 629 9.47 21.11 0.76
N TRP A 630 10.57 20.72 1.41
CA TRP A 630 11.91 21.25 1.11
C TRP A 630 12.84 20.19 0.54
N HIS A 631 13.86 20.62 -0.22
CA HIS A 631 14.98 19.80 -0.69
C HIS A 631 14.58 18.43 -1.31
N PRO A 632 13.80 18.41 -2.40
CA PRO A 632 13.42 17.16 -3.03
C PRO A 632 14.59 16.51 -3.80
N SER A 633 14.59 15.19 -3.86
CA SER A 633 15.51 14.36 -4.65
C SER A 633 14.73 13.20 -5.25
N VAL A 634 14.87 12.97 -6.56
CA VAL A 634 14.21 11.88 -7.27
C VAL A 634 15.26 10.94 -7.83
N TRP A 635 15.06 9.65 -7.60
CA TRP A 635 15.87 8.58 -8.18
C TRP A 635 15.02 7.71 -9.08
N SER A 636 15.53 7.40 -10.27
CA SER A 636 14.92 6.47 -11.23
C SER A 636 15.85 5.29 -11.48
N GLN A 637 15.32 4.07 -11.51
CA GLN A 637 16.12 2.90 -11.86
C GLN A 637 16.37 2.84 -13.37
N LYS A 638 17.64 2.69 -13.76
CA LYS A 638 17.99 2.25 -15.12
C LYS A 638 17.49 0.84 -15.36
N VAL A 639 16.45 0.69 -16.18
CA VAL A 639 16.00 -0.61 -16.67
C VAL A 639 16.94 -1.03 -17.80
N TYR A 640 17.69 -2.11 -17.58
CA TYR A 640 18.48 -2.71 -18.65
C TYR A 640 17.56 -3.60 -19.48
N VAL A 641 17.28 -3.17 -20.69
CA VAL A 641 16.65 -4.02 -21.71
C VAL A 641 17.76 -4.54 -22.62
N PRO A 642 17.85 -5.86 -22.88
CA PRO A 642 18.80 -6.38 -23.86
C PRO A 642 18.61 -5.69 -25.21
N GLU A 643 19.69 -5.19 -25.83
CA GLU A 643 19.64 -4.45 -27.11
C GLU A 643 18.94 -5.21 -28.26
N LYS A 644 18.82 -6.54 -28.14
CA LYS A 644 18.18 -7.43 -29.14
C LYS A 644 16.77 -7.87 -28.77
N SER A 645 16.22 -7.43 -27.63
CA SER A 645 14.87 -7.83 -27.23
C SER A 645 13.86 -7.29 -28.24
N LYS A 646 12.98 -8.18 -28.73
CA LYS A 646 11.84 -7.84 -29.61
C LYS A 646 10.53 -7.74 -28.82
N LEU A 647 10.62 -7.73 -27.49
CA LEU A 647 9.47 -7.67 -26.61
C LEU A 647 8.92 -6.24 -26.59
N ASP A 648 7.60 -6.13 -26.59
CA ASP A 648 6.92 -4.86 -26.37
C ASP A 648 6.98 -4.48 -24.88
N PRO A 649 7.63 -3.37 -24.49
CA PRO A 649 7.81 -2.96 -23.10
C PRO A 649 6.49 -2.60 -22.38
N ASP A 650 5.43 -2.26 -23.11
CA ASP A 650 4.13 -1.91 -22.54
C ASP A 650 3.23 -3.13 -22.34
N SER A 651 3.61 -4.27 -22.91
CA SER A 651 2.85 -5.51 -22.82
C SER A 651 3.62 -6.64 -22.12
N ALA A 652 4.82 -6.97 -22.58
CA ALA A 652 5.59 -8.10 -22.07
C ALA A 652 5.94 -7.92 -20.58
N GLY A 653 5.61 -8.91 -19.75
CA GLY A 653 5.93 -8.88 -18.32
C GLY A 653 5.01 -7.98 -17.46
N VAL A 654 4.00 -7.33 -18.06
CA VAL A 654 3.07 -6.43 -17.36
C VAL A 654 1.86 -7.21 -16.85
N TYR A 655 1.98 -7.78 -15.65
CA TYR A 655 0.96 -8.66 -15.02
C TYR A 655 0.16 -8.00 -13.89
N LEU A 656 0.24 -6.67 -13.74
CA LEU A 656 -0.40 -5.92 -12.66
C LEU A 656 -0.70 -4.50 -13.14
N ARG A 657 -1.77 -3.88 -12.62
CA ARG A 657 -2.03 -2.44 -12.77
C ARG A 657 -1.74 -1.71 -11.44
N PRO A 658 -1.50 -0.39 -11.45
CA PRO A 658 -1.42 0.37 -10.20
C PRO A 658 -2.72 0.28 -9.38
N SER A 659 -2.58 0.25 -8.06
CA SER A 659 -3.68 0.20 -7.08
C SER A 659 -4.63 -1.00 -7.22
N ASP A 660 -4.16 -2.09 -7.83
CA ASP A 660 -4.99 -3.27 -8.06
C ASP A 660 -5.32 -4.05 -6.78
N LYS A 661 -6.25 -4.99 -6.91
CA LYS A 661 -6.66 -5.91 -5.86
C LYS A 661 -5.53 -6.89 -5.48
N TRP A 662 -5.56 -7.36 -4.24
CA TRP A 662 -4.48 -8.16 -3.65
C TRP A 662 -4.19 -9.46 -4.42
N GLU A 663 -5.24 -10.08 -4.96
CA GLU A 663 -5.20 -11.29 -5.78
C GLU A 663 -4.29 -11.11 -7.00
N SER A 664 -4.36 -9.93 -7.61
CA SER A 664 -3.59 -9.58 -8.81
C SER A 664 -2.12 -9.29 -8.46
N VAL A 665 -1.87 -8.71 -7.28
CA VAL A 665 -0.50 -8.58 -6.73
C VAL A 665 0.14 -9.95 -6.52
N ILE A 666 -0.61 -10.91 -5.97
CA ILE A 666 -0.12 -12.29 -5.78
C ILE A 666 0.26 -12.88 -7.13
N MET A 667 -0.64 -12.82 -8.12
CA MET A 667 -0.43 -13.40 -9.45
C MET A 667 0.75 -12.77 -10.19
N ARG A 668 0.97 -11.45 -10.07
CA ARG A 668 2.20 -10.80 -10.55
C ARG A 668 3.42 -11.54 -10.01
N TYR A 669 3.55 -11.64 -8.69
CA TYR A 669 4.76 -12.23 -8.10
C TYR A 669 4.90 -13.72 -8.40
N LYS A 670 3.79 -14.43 -8.64
CA LYS A 670 3.84 -15.80 -9.18
C LYS A 670 4.45 -15.84 -10.58
N MET A 671 4.10 -14.91 -11.46
CA MET A 671 4.74 -14.79 -12.78
C MET A 671 6.22 -14.43 -12.66
N ASN A 672 6.58 -13.53 -11.73
CA ASN A 672 7.99 -13.21 -11.49
C ASN A 672 8.78 -14.45 -11.02
N LEU A 673 8.25 -15.25 -10.09
CA LEU A 673 8.86 -16.50 -9.62
C LEU A 673 8.98 -17.54 -10.74
N LEU A 674 7.96 -17.66 -11.60
CA LEU A 674 7.98 -18.53 -12.77
C LEU A 674 9.19 -18.18 -13.65
N TRP A 675 9.30 -16.94 -14.10
CA TRP A 675 10.36 -16.52 -15.01
C TRP A 675 11.74 -16.59 -14.37
N LYS A 676 11.85 -16.26 -13.09
CA LYS A 676 13.10 -16.27 -12.32
C LYS A 676 13.64 -17.67 -12.07
N TYR A 677 12.77 -18.64 -11.81
CA TYR A 677 13.16 -19.98 -11.39
C TYR A 677 12.85 -21.09 -12.40
N ARG A 678 12.39 -20.76 -13.61
CA ARG A 678 12.07 -21.73 -14.68
C ARG A 678 13.16 -22.78 -14.92
N ASP A 679 14.42 -22.37 -14.89
CA ASP A 679 15.56 -23.24 -15.21
C ASP A 679 16.05 -24.04 -13.98
N SER A 680 15.66 -23.64 -12.76
CA SER A 680 16.15 -24.23 -11.51
C SER A 680 15.12 -25.12 -10.81
N ALA A 681 13.82 -24.82 -10.95
CA ALA A 681 12.77 -25.49 -10.21
C ALA A 681 12.61 -26.96 -10.62
N ASN A 682 12.54 -27.83 -9.60
CA ASN A 682 12.24 -29.26 -9.79
C ASN A 682 11.10 -29.77 -8.90
N VAL A 683 10.56 -28.91 -8.03
CA VAL A 683 9.31 -29.11 -7.30
C VAL A 683 8.46 -27.85 -7.47
N VAL A 684 7.19 -28.02 -7.83
CA VAL A 684 6.22 -26.91 -7.81
C VAL A 684 5.09 -27.21 -6.84
N ILE A 685 4.63 -26.18 -6.15
CA ILE A 685 3.46 -26.24 -5.26
C ILE A 685 2.35 -25.37 -5.86
N LEU A 686 1.17 -25.94 -6.07
CA LEU A 686 0.00 -25.29 -6.67
C LEU A 686 -1.19 -25.41 -5.73
N GLY A 687 -2.10 -24.45 -5.79
CA GLY A 687 -3.33 -24.47 -5.01
C GLY A 687 -3.74 -23.10 -4.47
N SER A 688 -4.61 -23.14 -3.47
CA SER A 688 -5.20 -21.95 -2.84
C SER A 688 -4.23 -21.16 -1.93
N SER A 689 -4.78 -20.27 -1.11
CA SER A 689 -4.05 -19.61 -0.04
C SER A 689 -3.47 -20.61 0.98
N ARG A 690 -4.03 -21.83 1.12
CA ARG A 690 -3.51 -22.83 2.08
C ARG A 690 -2.07 -23.25 1.79
N PRO A 691 -1.69 -23.69 0.57
CA PRO A 691 -0.27 -23.87 0.23
C PRO A 691 0.52 -22.58 0.22
N MET A 692 -0.08 -21.44 -0.18
CA MET A 692 0.61 -20.14 -0.19
C MET A 692 1.17 -19.77 1.20
N PHE A 693 0.43 -20.09 2.26
CA PHE A 693 0.84 -19.86 3.64
C PHE A 693 1.62 -21.04 4.23
N GLY A 694 1.17 -22.27 3.95
CA GLY A 694 1.57 -23.48 4.67
C GLY A 694 2.80 -24.22 4.16
N VAL A 695 3.34 -23.91 2.97
CA VAL A 695 4.53 -24.61 2.45
C VAL A 695 5.70 -23.65 2.28
N THR A 696 6.86 -24.01 2.84
CA THR A 696 8.09 -23.20 2.96
C THR A 696 9.20 -23.75 2.06
N PRO A 697 9.30 -23.31 0.79
CA PRO A 697 10.27 -23.83 -0.17
C PRO A 697 11.72 -23.86 0.29
N SER A 698 12.15 -22.91 1.13
CA SER A 698 13.54 -22.85 1.63
C SER A 698 13.94 -23.99 2.56
N LEU A 699 12.98 -24.77 3.10
CA LEU A 699 13.23 -25.87 4.04
C LEU A 699 13.29 -27.25 3.39
N PHE A 700 13.05 -27.36 2.09
CA PHE A 700 13.26 -28.60 1.38
C PHE A 700 14.74 -29.00 1.35
N ASP A 701 15.00 -30.31 1.30
CA ASP A 701 16.34 -30.85 1.06
C ASP A 701 16.95 -30.23 -0.21
N LYS A 702 18.29 -30.03 -0.23
CA LYS A 702 19.01 -29.42 -1.36
C LYS A 702 18.76 -30.08 -2.73
N ARG A 703 18.29 -31.33 -2.77
CA ARG A 703 17.86 -32.03 -4.00
C ARG A 703 16.59 -31.43 -4.62
N PHE A 704 15.79 -30.73 -3.83
CA PHE A 704 14.50 -30.18 -4.20
C PHE A 704 14.57 -28.65 -4.23
N PHE A 705 14.65 -28.09 -5.43
CA PHE A 705 14.48 -26.66 -5.62
C PHE A 705 12.98 -26.39 -5.81
N ALA A 706 12.30 -26.16 -4.69
CA ALA A 706 10.87 -25.89 -4.65
C ALA A 706 10.53 -24.43 -4.96
N VAL A 707 9.42 -24.22 -5.67
CA VAL A 707 8.81 -22.90 -5.89
C VAL A 707 7.30 -23.01 -5.63
N ASN A 708 6.77 -22.08 -4.83
CA ASN A 708 5.39 -22.08 -4.38
C ASN A 708 4.52 -21.11 -5.19
N PHE A 709 3.63 -21.66 -6.00
CA PHE A 709 2.66 -20.96 -6.82
C PHE A 709 1.24 -20.92 -6.21
N GLY A 710 1.08 -21.32 -4.95
CA GLY A 710 -0.20 -21.19 -4.23
C GLY A 710 -0.66 -19.73 -4.20
N GLN A 711 -1.92 -19.47 -4.51
CA GLN A 711 -2.47 -18.14 -4.73
C GLN A 711 -3.98 -18.08 -4.45
N THR A 712 -4.57 -16.89 -4.43
CA THR A 712 -6.02 -16.69 -4.29
C THR A 712 -6.50 -15.63 -5.30
N PRO A 713 -7.69 -15.80 -5.93
CA PRO A 713 -8.63 -16.91 -5.78
C PRO A 713 -8.10 -18.17 -6.48
N ASN A 714 -8.45 -19.36 -5.98
CA ASN A 714 -8.06 -20.60 -6.63
C ASN A 714 -9.17 -21.66 -6.58
N SER A 715 -9.26 -22.39 -7.69
CA SER A 715 -9.86 -23.70 -7.82
C SER A 715 -8.85 -24.69 -8.42
N ILE A 716 -9.21 -25.97 -8.41
CA ILE A 716 -8.40 -27.00 -9.08
C ILE A 716 -8.23 -26.70 -10.58
N TYR A 717 -9.22 -26.04 -11.20
CA TYR A 717 -9.17 -25.60 -12.60
C TYR A 717 -8.11 -24.53 -12.83
N MET A 718 -8.02 -23.54 -11.95
CA MET A 718 -6.95 -22.52 -12.00
C MET A 718 -5.56 -23.17 -11.85
N SER A 719 -5.41 -24.15 -10.96
CA SER A 719 -4.17 -24.90 -10.79
C SER A 719 -3.80 -25.73 -12.03
N ARG A 720 -4.78 -26.39 -12.66
CA ARG A 720 -4.64 -27.12 -13.93
C ARG A 720 -4.17 -26.17 -15.04
N ASP A 721 -4.87 -25.05 -15.22
CA ASP A 721 -4.61 -24.13 -16.32
C ASP A 721 -3.27 -23.40 -16.16
N PHE A 722 -2.87 -23.04 -14.93
CA PHE A 722 -1.54 -22.48 -14.71
C PHE A 722 -0.43 -23.49 -15.04
N LEU A 723 -0.66 -24.75 -14.64
CA LEU A 723 0.26 -25.85 -14.92
C LEU A 723 0.44 -26.05 -16.43
N ASP A 724 -0.65 -26.11 -17.18
CA ASP A 724 -0.66 -26.40 -18.62
C ASP A 724 -0.19 -25.21 -19.47
N ARG A 725 -0.62 -23.99 -19.15
CA ARG A 725 -0.27 -22.78 -19.91
C ARG A 725 1.19 -22.39 -19.70
N TYR A 726 1.74 -22.58 -18.51
CA TYR A 726 3.08 -22.05 -18.17
C TYR A 726 4.05 -23.11 -17.64
N ILE A 727 3.75 -23.76 -16.51
CA ILE A 727 4.75 -24.53 -15.76
C ILE A 727 5.30 -25.70 -16.58
N LEU A 728 4.44 -26.50 -17.22
CA LEU A 728 4.88 -27.66 -18.01
C LEU A 728 5.59 -27.29 -19.31
N LYS A 729 5.42 -26.06 -19.80
CA LYS A 729 6.13 -25.51 -20.97
C LYS A 729 7.54 -25.03 -20.59
N HIS A 730 7.69 -24.39 -19.44
CA HIS A 730 8.92 -23.67 -19.07
C HIS A 730 9.82 -24.37 -18.06
N MET A 731 9.27 -25.14 -17.12
CA MET A 731 10.04 -25.80 -16.06
C MET A 731 10.52 -27.20 -16.49
N LYS A 732 11.57 -27.24 -17.30
CA LYS A 732 12.07 -28.49 -17.92
C LYS A 732 12.66 -29.49 -16.92
N ASN A 733 13.06 -29.03 -15.72
CA ASN A 733 13.68 -29.86 -14.68
C ASN A 733 12.67 -30.42 -13.66
N LEU A 734 11.36 -30.25 -13.91
CA LEU A 734 10.32 -30.63 -12.97
C LEU A 734 10.29 -32.15 -12.70
N LYS A 735 10.27 -32.53 -11.42
CA LYS A 735 10.16 -33.93 -10.96
C LYS A 735 8.91 -34.17 -10.12
N TYR A 736 8.44 -33.15 -9.40
CA TYR A 736 7.34 -33.25 -8.45
C TYR A 736 6.38 -32.08 -8.59
N ILE A 737 5.09 -32.38 -8.59
CA ILE A 737 3.99 -31.41 -8.45
C ILE A 737 3.29 -31.70 -7.13
N VAL A 738 3.11 -30.68 -6.32
CA VAL A 738 2.26 -30.72 -5.13
C VAL A 738 1.04 -29.86 -5.43
N VAL A 739 -0.16 -30.42 -5.37
CA VAL A 739 -1.42 -29.71 -5.64
C VAL A 739 -2.30 -29.79 -4.39
N SER A 740 -2.85 -28.65 -3.93
CA SER A 740 -3.81 -28.69 -2.82
C SER A 740 -5.09 -29.38 -3.24
N LEU A 741 -5.61 -30.24 -2.36
CA LEU A 741 -6.92 -30.87 -2.48
C LEU A 741 -7.89 -30.15 -1.52
N ASP A 742 -8.27 -28.94 -1.89
CA ASP A 742 -9.22 -28.14 -1.13
C ASP A 742 -10.64 -28.62 -1.42
N ILE A 743 -11.00 -29.81 -0.92
CA ILE A 743 -12.25 -30.50 -1.28
C ILE A 743 -13.51 -29.76 -0.82
N ASP A 744 -13.39 -28.83 0.13
CA ASP A 744 -14.43 -27.87 0.53
C ASP A 744 -14.60 -26.71 -0.47
N PHE A 745 -13.65 -26.49 -1.39
CA PHE A 745 -13.78 -25.58 -2.55
C PHE A 745 -14.36 -26.25 -3.80
N TRP A 746 -14.61 -27.56 -3.82
CA TRP A 746 -15.02 -28.28 -5.04
C TRP A 746 -16.50 -28.06 -5.42
N HIS A 747 -17.12 -26.99 -4.90
CA HIS A 747 -18.39 -26.43 -5.37
C HIS A 747 -18.20 -25.39 -6.50
N LYS A 748 -16.96 -25.04 -6.84
CA LYS A 748 -16.65 -24.08 -7.89
C LYS A 748 -16.80 -24.71 -9.28
N VAL A 749 -17.13 -23.88 -10.28
CA VAL A 749 -17.30 -24.29 -11.69
C VAL A 749 -16.07 -23.92 -12.53
N ASP A 750 -15.86 -24.64 -13.64
CA ASP A 750 -14.80 -24.36 -14.61
C ASP A 750 -15.25 -23.32 -15.65
N GLY A 751 -14.30 -22.68 -16.32
CA GLY A 751 -14.57 -21.74 -17.40
C GLY A 751 -14.93 -20.31 -16.95
N PRO A 752 -15.57 -19.51 -17.84
CA PRO A 752 -15.83 -18.09 -17.62
C PRO A 752 -16.74 -17.76 -16.44
N ASP A 753 -17.63 -18.68 -16.06
CA ASP A 753 -18.56 -18.51 -14.94
C ASP A 753 -17.93 -18.92 -13.59
N GLY A 754 -16.68 -19.39 -13.61
CA GLY A 754 -15.92 -19.83 -12.44
C GLY A 754 -15.04 -18.74 -11.82
N ASP A 755 -14.17 -19.14 -10.89
CA ASP A 755 -13.20 -18.26 -10.22
C ASP A 755 -11.79 -18.34 -10.83
N ASN A 756 -11.67 -18.97 -12.00
CA ASN A 756 -10.40 -19.19 -12.67
C ASN A 756 -9.91 -17.89 -13.32
N PHE A 757 -8.85 -17.32 -12.75
CA PHE A 757 -8.22 -16.08 -13.20
C PHE A 757 -7.97 -16.02 -14.72
N PHE A 758 -7.64 -17.16 -15.33
CA PHE A 758 -7.38 -17.25 -16.78
C PHE A 758 -8.61 -17.21 -17.68
N TYR A 759 -9.82 -17.07 -17.11
CA TYR A 759 -11.05 -16.78 -17.82
C TYR A 759 -11.72 -15.48 -17.35
N THR A 760 -11.55 -15.12 -16.08
CA THR A 760 -12.24 -13.97 -15.48
C THR A 760 -11.44 -12.67 -15.57
N ASP A 761 -10.19 -12.68 -15.11
CA ASP A 761 -9.43 -11.46 -14.83
C ASP A 761 -8.25 -11.23 -15.79
N PHE A 762 -7.71 -12.28 -16.42
CA PHE A 762 -6.44 -12.16 -17.14
C PHE A 762 -6.47 -11.13 -18.29
N LEU A 763 -7.63 -10.92 -18.92
CA LEU A 763 -7.83 -9.93 -19.98
C LEU A 763 -7.63 -8.48 -19.51
N ASN A 764 -7.65 -8.24 -18.19
CA ASN A 764 -7.34 -6.94 -17.64
C ASN A 764 -5.85 -6.62 -17.73
N TYR A 765 -4.96 -7.59 -17.96
CA TYR A 765 -3.51 -7.35 -17.94
C TYR A 765 -2.88 -7.64 -19.31
N PRO A 766 -2.16 -6.66 -19.88
CA PRO A 766 -1.59 -6.82 -21.21
C PRO A 766 -0.53 -7.94 -21.26
N GLY A 767 0.18 -8.22 -20.16
CA GLY A 767 1.17 -9.31 -20.12
C GLY A 767 0.57 -10.70 -20.33
N TYR A 768 -0.58 -11.01 -19.74
CA TYR A 768 -1.21 -12.33 -19.96
C TYR A 768 -1.78 -12.45 -21.37
N ILE A 769 -2.33 -11.37 -21.93
CA ILE A 769 -2.78 -11.33 -23.35
C ILE A 769 -1.58 -11.52 -24.27
N TYR A 770 -0.48 -10.83 -23.98
CA TYR A 770 0.74 -10.89 -24.77
C TYR A 770 1.32 -12.29 -24.77
N ASP A 771 1.42 -12.93 -23.59
CA ASP A 771 1.84 -14.33 -23.48
C ASP A 771 0.92 -15.26 -24.30
N ALA A 772 -0.40 -15.11 -24.19
CA ALA A 772 -1.36 -15.94 -24.91
C ALA A 772 -1.23 -15.79 -26.44
N ASN A 773 -1.01 -14.57 -26.93
CA ASN A 773 -0.78 -14.29 -28.35
C ASN A 773 0.54 -14.88 -28.88
N HIS A 774 1.45 -15.24 -27.99
CA HIS A 774 2.71 -15.93 -28.30
C HIS A 774 2.68 -17.42 -27.90
N ASP A 775 1.48 -18.01 -27.81
CA ASP A 775 1.24 -19.40 -27.36
C ASP A 775 1.99 -19.73 -26.03
N TYR A 776 1.95 -18.78 -25.12
CA TYR A 776 2.61 -18.84 -23.81
C TYR A 776 4.10 -19.22 -23.93
N TRP A 777 4.74 -18.80 -25.02
CA TRP A 777 6.16 -19.02 -25.29
C TRP A 777 6.53 -20.51 -25.40
N SER A 778 5.65 -21.33 -25.98
CA SER A 778 5.84 -22.78 -26.14
C SER A 778 7.14 -23.15 -26.88
N ASP A 779 7.58 -22.32 -27.83
CA ASP A 779 8.82 -22.49 -28.59
C ASP A 779 10.10 -22.12 -27.79
N GLY A 780 9.95 -21.45 -26.65
CA GLY A 780 11.06 -21.09 -25.77
C GLY A 780 10.91 -19.73 -25.09
N TYR A 781 11.59 -19.59 -23.94
CA TYR A 781 11.61 -18.34 -23.16
C TYR A 781 12.24 -17.19 -23.97
N PRO A 782 11.54 -16.04 -24.10
CA PRO A 782 12.10 -14.87 -24.77
C PRO A 782 13.07 -14.10 -23.87
N GLU A 783 14.23 -13.73 -24.42
CA GLU A 783 15.24 -12.95 -23.71
C GLU A 783 14.71 -11.55 -23.31
N GLY A 784 14.90 -11.17 -22.05
CA GLY A 784 14.43 -9.90 -21.49
C GLY A 784 13.11 -9.96 -20.71
N LEU A 785 12.32 -11.05 -20.80
CA LEU A 785 10.98 -11.09 -20.18
C LEU A 785 11.00 -11.00 -18.65
N LEU A 786 11.98 -11.61 -17.99
CA LEU A 786 12.18 -11.49 -16.55
C LEU A 786 12.50 -10.05 -16.16
N GLU A 787 13.40 -9.41 -16.89
CA GLU A 787 13.82 -8.03 -16.67
C GLU A 787 12.64 -7.07 -16.81
N TYR A 788 11.82 -7.25 -17.85
CA TYR A 788 10.55 -6.52 -18.01
C TYR A 788 9.60 -6.78 -16.84
N THR A 789 9.41 -8.03 -16.45
CA THR A 789 8.55 -8.41 -15.31
C THR A 789 9.02 -7.80 -13.98
N GLU A 790 10.33 -7.73 -13.75
CA GLU A 790 10.92 -7.15 -12.54
C GLU A 790 10.85 -5.62 -12.57
N SER A 791 10.88 -4.99 -13.75
CA SER A 791 10.75 -3.54 -13.94
C SER A 791 9.31 -3.00 -13.95
N ALA A 792 8.32 -3.87 -14.23
CA ALA A 792 6.90 -3.53 -14.20
C ALA A 792 6.43 -3.16 -12.78
N VAL A 793 5.22 -2.57 -12.72
CA VAL A 793 4.58 -2.16 -11.46
C VAL A 793 4.58 -3.29 -10.44
N GLY A 794 4.79 -2.93 -9.18
CA GLY A 794 4.89 -3.87 -8.09
C GLY A 794 4.15 -3.40 -6.84
N SER A 795 4.62 -3.91 -5.72
CA SER A 795 4.16 -3.54 -4.39
C SER A 795 5.36 -3.40 -3.47
N SER A 796 5.29 -2.49 -2.50
CA SER A 796 6.31 -2.35 -1.46
C SER A 796 6.44 -3.62 -0.59
N ASP A 797 5.44 -4.50 -0.64
CA ASP A 797 5.44 -5.83 0.00
C ASP A 797 6.03 -6.95 -0.86
N GLU A 798 6.79 -6.63 -1.93
CA GLU A 798 7.49 -7.62 -2.78
C GLU A 798 8.15 -8.76 -1.97
N SER A 799 8.80 -8.40 -0.87
CA SER A 799 9.51 -9.35 -0.03
C SER A 799 8.59 -10.41 0.61
N HIS A 800 7.31 -10.09 0.83
CA HIS A 800 6.31 -11.01 1.36
C HIS A 800 6.03 -12.16 0.38
N TYR A 801 6.16 -11.94 -0.92
CA TYR A 801 5.89 -12.94 -1.94
C TYR A 801 7.17 -13.63 -2.44
N MET A 802 8.29 -12.90 -2.47
CA MET A 802 9.52 -13.37 -3.14
C MET A 802 10.51 -14.08 -2.21
N LYS A 803 10.63 -13.69 -0.92
CA LYS A 803 11.74 -14.09 -0.02
C LYS A 803 11.89 -15.60 0.18
N ASP A 804 10.79 -16.33 0.26
CA ASP A 804 10.75 -17.78 0.47
C ASP A 804 10.20 -18.51 -0.77
N ARG A 805 10.65 -18.08 -1.96
CA ARG A 805 10.27 -18.62 -3.27
C ARG A 805 8.76 -18.85 -3.43
N GLY A 806 7.95 -17.91 -2.96
CA GLY A 806 6.49 -17.91 -3.16
C GLY A 806 5.62 -18.18 -1.94
N ARG A 807 6.17 -18.55 -0.78
CA ARG A 807 5.39 -18.57 0.47
C ARG A 807 5.12 -17.13 0.95
N TYR A 808 3.90 -16.85 1.37
CA TYR A 808 3.54 -15.55 1.94
C TYR A 808 4.23 -15.32 3.31
N ALA A 809 5.23 -14.45 3.33
CA ALA A 809 6.13 -14.30 4.48
C ALA A 809 5.57 -13.46 5.63
N ASN A 810 4.49 -12.70 5.41
CA ASN A 810 3.84 -11.85 6.41
C ASN A 810 2.71 -12.56 7.20
N ALA A 811 2.73 -13.90 7.22
CA ALA A 811 1.78 -14.71 7.97
C ALA A 811 2.14 -14.72 9.48
N ILE A 812 1.50 -13.86 10.26
CA ILE A 812 1.69 -13.78 11.72
C ILE A 812 0.99 -14.95 12.41
N CYS A 813 1.67 -15.61 13.36
CA CYS A 813 1.08 -16.69 14.14
C CYS A 813 0.07 -16.17 15.18
N HIS A 814 -1.11 -16.77 15.17
CA HIS A 814 -2.20 -16.56 16.12
C HIS A 814 -2.63 -17.89 16.73
N SER A 815 -3.93 -18.19 16.71
CA SER A 815 -4.56 -19.42 17.19
C SER A 815 -5.56 -19.87 16.14
N TRP A 816 -5.79 -21.19 16.02
CA TRP A 816 -7.05 -21.69 15.47
C TRP A 816 -8.20 -21.03 16.24
N ARG A 817 -9.33 -20.69 15.58
CA ARG A 817 -10.50 -20.24 16.34
C ARG A 817 -11.24 -21.44 16.91
N ASP A 818 -11.72 -21.27 18.13
CA ASP A 818 -12.43 -22.30 18.87
C ASP A 818 -13.82 -22.60 18.27
N GLU A 819 -14.45 -21.57 17.70
CA GLU A 819 -15.72 -21.62 16.97
C GLU A 819 -15.50 -21.15 15.53
N PRO A 820 -15.14 -22.07 14.62
CA PRO A 820 -14.74 -21.67 13.28
C PRO A 820 -15.92 -21.28 12.39
N GLU A 821 -15.72 -20.25 11.56
CA GLU A 821 -16.72 -19.77 10.59
C GLU A 821 -17.01 -20.80 9.47
N ILE A 822 -18.28 -20.95 9.11
CA ILE A 822 -18.73 -21.77 7.97
C ILE A 822 -19.38 -20.82 6.96
N GLU A 823 -18.68 -20.54 5.86
CA GLU A 823 -19.08 -19.52 4.87
C GLU A 823 -20.11 -20.02 3.85
N GLN A 824 -20.25 -21.34 3.71
CA GLN A 824 -21.12 -21.96 2.71
C GLN A 824 -21.94 -23.08 3.34
N ASP A 825 -23.19 -23.26 2.88
CA ASP A 825 -24.05 -24.33 3.36
C ASP A 825 -23.38 -25.70 3.11
N SER A 826 -23.06 -26.40 4.20
CA SER A 826 -22.42 -27.71 4.17
C SER A 826 -23.23 -28.81 3.45
N SER A 827 -24.54 -28.60 3.27
CA SER A 827 -25.44 -29.52 2.57
C SER A 827 -25.57 -29.25 1.07
N TYR A 828 -25.12 -28.09 0.57
CA TYR A 828 -25.24 -27.68 -0.83
C TYR A 828 -24.71 -28.74 -1.81
N LEU A 829 -23.54 -29.31 -1.53
CA LEU A 829 -22.89 -30.30 -2.38
C LEU A 829 -23.54 -31.69 -2.39
N ASP A 830 -24.48 -31.97 -1.48
CA ASP A 830 -25.18 -33.26 -1.47
C ASP A 830 -26.14 -33.38 -2.66
N GLU A 831 -26.70 -32.27 -3.14
CA GLU A 831 -27.55 -32.20 -4.34
C GLU A 831 -26.78 -31.80 -5.61
N HIS A 832 -25.53 -31.32 -5.47
CA HIS A 832 -24.66 -30.84 -6.56
C HIS A 832 -23.40 -31.68 -6.73
N ARG A 833 -23.53 -33.01 -6.61
CA ARG A 833 -22.38 -33.94 -6.67
C ARG A 833 -21.57 -33.84 -7.97
N ASN A 834 -22.19 -33.42 -9.07
CA ASN A 834 -21.52 -33.18 -10.35
C ASN A 834 -20.34 -32.20 -10.23
N LEU A 835 -20.42 -31.19 -9.37
CA LEU A 835 -19.34 -30.20 -9.17
C LEU A 835 -18.06 -30.84 -8.58
N ILE A 836 -18.25 -31.82 -7.68
CA ILE A 836 -17.16 -32.62 -7.12
C ILE A 836 -16.55 -33.51 -8.20
N ASP A 837 -17.39 -34.14 -9.03
CA ASP A 837 -16.94 -35.03 -10.10
C ASP A 837 -16.15 -34.27 -11.17
N ASP A 838 -16.58 -33.06 -11.53
CA ASP A 838 -15.87 -32.16 -12.45
C ASP A 838 -14.50 -31.72 -11.88
N SER A 839 -14.46 -31.36 -10.59
CA SER A 839 -13.21 -31.00 -9.90
C SER A 839 -12.24 -32.19 -9.84
N LYS A 840 -12.76 -33.39 -9.60
CA LYS A 840 -11.99 -34.64 -9.64
C LYS A 840 -11.45 -34.93 -11.04
N ALA A 841 -12.23 -34.65 -12.09
CA ALA A 841 -11.79 -34.81 -13.47
C ALA A 841 -10.60 -33.88 -13.80
N ALA A 842 -10.63 -32.64 -13.30
CA ALA A 842 -9.49 -31.71 -13.43
C ALA A 842 -8.24 -32.20 -12.65
N LEU A 843 -8.39 -32.77 -11.47
CA LEU A 843 -7.27 -33.42 -10.77
C LEU A 843 -6.68 -34.58 -11.61
N VAL A 844 -7.54 -35.43 -12.18
CA VAL A 844 -7.11 -36.55 -13.03
C VAL A 844 -6.38 -36.05 -14.28
N SER A 845 -6.78 -34.91 -14.87
CA SER A 845 -6.06 -34.34 -16.01
C SER A 845 -4.64 -33.89 -15.63
N ILE A 846 -4.47 -33.27 -14.46
CA ILE A 846 -3.14 -32.92 -13.91
C ILE A 846 -2.27 -34.18 -13.75
N ILE A 847 -2.82 -35.24 -13.14
CA ILE A 847 -2.09 -36.50 -12.91
C ILE A 847 -1.63 -37.12 -14.24
N LYS A 848 -2.49 -37.14 -15.26
CA LYS A 848 -2.19 -37.66 -16.59
C LYS A 848 -1.16 -36.81 -17.33
N ALA A 849 -1.26 -35.48 -17.25
CA ALA A 849 -0.29 -34.57 -17.86
C ALA A 849 1.11 -34.73 -17.25
N ALA A 850 1.19 -34.85 -15.91
CA ALA A 850 2.42 -35.12 -15.19
C ALA A 850 3.05 -36.47 -15.57
N ALA A 851 2.24 -37.53 -15.69
CA ALA A 851 2.70 -38.87 -16.06
C ALA A 851 3.41 -38.89 -17.43
N LYS A 852 2.91 -38.14 -18.42
CA LYS A 852 3.53 -38.01 -19.75
C LYS A 852 4.95 -37.44 -19.71
N LYS A 853 5.31 -36.73 -18.65
CA LYS A 853 6.62 -36.11 -18.43
C LYS A 853 7.42 -36.80 -17.30
N ASN A 854 6.99 -37.98 -16.84
CA ASN A 854 7.61 -38.71 -15.74
C ASN A 854 7.69 -37.90 -14.42
N ILE A 855 6.64 -37.11 -14.15
CA ILE A 855 6.50 -36.28 -12.96
C ILE A 855 5.55 -36.98 -11.97
N ARG A 856 5.93 -36.99 -10.69
CA ARG A 856 5.07 -37.48 -9.60
C ARG A 856 4.23 -36.35 -9.01
N VAL A 857 3.01 -36.68 -8.59
CA VAL A 857 2.01 -35.73 -8.08
C VAL A 857 1.64 -36.10 -6.63
N VAL A 858 1.70 -35.12 -5.74
CA VAL A 858 1.17 -35.21 -4.37
C VAL A 858 -0.09 -34.36 -4.30
N GLY A 859 -1.23 -34.98 -4.01
CA GLY A 859 -2.44 -34.27 -3.63
C GLY A 859 -2.44 -34.04 -2.12
N LEU A 860 -2.38 -32.78 -1.68
CA LEU A 860 -2.22 -32.41 -0.28
C LEU A 860 -3.50 -31.81 0.30
N ILE A 861 -4.09 -32.46 1.30
CA ILE A 861 -5.23 -31.91 2.08
C ILE A 861 -4.64 -31.19 3.29
N PHE A 862 -4.87 -29.89 3.38
CA PHE A 862 -4.27 -29.02 4.40
C PHE A 862 -5.01 -29.09 5.75
N PRO A 863 -4.28 -28.95 6.88
CA PRO A 863 -4.91 -28.77 8.18
C PRO A 863 -5.76 -27.50 8.22
N GLN A 864 -6.87 -27.58 8.95
CA GLN A 864 -7.79 -26.48 9.25
C GLN A 864 -8.14 -26.55 10.73
N SER A 865 -8.83 -25.56 11.30
CA SER A 865 -9.18 -25.53 12.71
C SER A 865 -9.73 -26.88 13.21
N PRO A 866 -9.14 -27.49 14.26
CA PRO A 866 -9.73 -28.66 14.91
C PRO A 866 -11.16 -28.43 15.40
N GLY A 867 -11.60 -27.17 15.52
CA GLY A 867 -12.98 -26.80 15.83
C GLY A 867 -14.00 -27.41 14.87
N TYR A 868 -13.66 -27.59 13.58
CA TYR A 868 -14.57 -28.21 12.61
C TYR A 868 -14.94 -29.66 12.98
N ALA A 869 -14.11 -30.36 13.77
CA ALA A 869 -14.41 -31.70 14.27
C ALA A 869 -15.68 -31.76 15.12
N LYS A 870 -16.08 -30.63 15.72
CA LYS A 870 -17.28 -30.47 16.55
C LYS A 870 -18.51 -30.01 15.75
N THR A 871 -18.37 -29.77 14.45
CA THR A 871 -19.43 -29.25 13.57
C THR A 871 -19.91 -30.31 12.56
N GLY A 872 -20.89 -29.97 11.72
CA GLY A 872 -21.29 -30.79 10.56
C GLY A 872 -20.42 -30.60 9.31
N ALA A 873 -19.61 -29.55 9.27
CA ALA A 873 -18.78 -29.16 8.12
C ALA A 873 -17.36 -29.77 8.20
N PHE A 874 -16.80 -30.10 7.04
CA PHE A 874 -15.42 -30.59 6.92
C PHE A 874 -14.42 -29.44 7.12
N GLY A 875 -14.74 -28.26 6.61
CA GLY A 875 -13.92 -27.07 6.72
C GLY A 875 -14.73 -25.80 6.51
N ARG A 876 -14.02 -24.68 6.33
CA ARG A 876 -14.57 -23.33 6.26
C ARG A 876 -15.63 -23.14 5.18
N TYR A 877 -15.40 -23.73 4.01
CA TYR A 877 -16.26 -23.53 2.83
C TYR A 877 -17.28 -24.66 2.68
N GLY A 878 -17.67 -25.29 3.79
CA GLY A 878 -18.69 -26.32 3.84
C GLY A 878 -18.15 -27.75 3.65
N LEU A 879 -18.83 -28.49 2.75
CA LEU A 879 -18.80 -29.95 2.58
C LEU A 879 -19.15 -30.72 3.86
N ARG A 880 -20.27 -31.45 3.84
CA ARG A 880 -20.67 -32.32 4.95
C ARG A 880 -19.56 -33.32 5.31
N ARG A 881 -19.24 -33.46 6.61
CA ARG A 881 -18.16 -34.35 7.11
C ARG A 881 -18.29 -35.80 6.64
N SER A 882 -19.51 -36.33 6.56
CA SER A 882 -19.75 -37.68 6.07
C SER A 882 -19.44 -37.84 4.57
N SER A 883 -19.71 -36.79 3.78
CA SER A 883 -19.40 -36.72 2.35
C SER A 883 -17.88 -36.57 2.13
N ALA A 884 -17.20 -35.76 2.95
CA ALA A 884 -15.74 -35.61 2.91
C ALA A 884 -14.99 -36.92 3.15
N LYS A 885 -15.37 -37.71 4.18
CA LYS A 885 -14.74 -39.02 4.46
C LYS A 885 -14.77 -39.95 3.24
N LYS A 886 -15.91 -40.02 2.55
CA LYS A 886 -16.06 -40.84 1.34
C LYS A 886 -15.17 -40.33 0.21
N LEU A 887 -15.18 -39.02 -0.02
CA LEU A 887 -14.37 -38.39 -1.08
C LEU A 887 -12.87 -38.59 -0.85
N ILE A 888 -12.36 -38.46 0.37
CA ILE A 888 -10.94 -38.69 0.68
C ILE A 888 -10.54 -40.13 0.33
N SER A 889 -11.34 -41.13 0.73
CA SER A 889 -11.07 -42.53 0.38
C SER A 889 -11.12 -42.79 -1.14
N GLU A 890 -12.00 -42.11 -1.86
CA GLU A 890 -12.02 -42.17 -3.33
C GLU A 890 -10.74 -41.60 -3.94
N LEU A 891 -10.27 -40.45 -3.45
CA LEU A 891 -9.05 -39.80 -3.93
C LEU A 891 -7.80 -40.65 -3.65
N GLU A 892 -7.70 -41.25 -2.46
CA GLU A 892 -6.60 -42.18 -2.12
C GLU A 892 -6.57 -43.40 -3.06
N SER A 893 -7.74 -43.87 -3.48
CA SER A 893 -7.85 -45.03 -4.37
C SER A 893 -7.29 -44.79 -5.77
N LEU A 894 -7.17 -43.52 -6.20
CA LEU A 894 -6.63 -43.14 -7.52
C LEU A 894 -5.19 -43.61 -7.73
N ASN A 895 -4.39 -43.77 -6.68
CA ASN A 895 -3.01 -44.29 -6.79
C ASN A 895 -2.96 -45.72 -7.38
N LYS A 896 -4.05 -46.50 -7.29
CA LYS A 896 -4.13 -47.83 -7.92
C LYS A 896 -4.12 -47.75 -9.45
N GLU A 897 -4.76 -46.73 -10.00
CA GLU A 897 -4.83 -46.47 -11.45
C GLU A 897 -3.68 -45.57 -11.92
N TYR A 898 -3.23 -44.65 -11.07
CA TYR A 898 -2.19 -43.67 -11.35
C TYR A 898 -1.04 -43.78 -10.35
N PRO A 899 -0.06 -44.68 -10.56
CA PRO A 899 1.06 -44.90 -9.61
C PRO A 899 1.98 -43.70 -9.40
N ASN A 900 1.88 -42.67 -10.25
CA ASN A 900 2.59 -41.41 -10.08
C ASN A 900 1.88 -40.44 -9.11
N PHE A 901 0.73 -40.80 -8.53
CA PHE A 901 -0.07 -39.95 -7.65
C PHE A 901 -0.19 -40.52 -6.23
N VAL A 902 -0.11 -39.66 -5.21
CA VAL A 902 -0.40 -40.02 -3.81
C VAL A 902 -1.17 -38.90 -3.12
N VAL A 903 -2.06 -39.26 -2.19
CA VAL A 903 -2.71 -38.31 -1.28
C VAL A 903 -1.93 -38.22 0.02
N MET A 904 -1.71 -36.99 0.50
CA MET A 904 -1.19 -36.68 1.82
C MET A 904 -2.28 -35.90 2.57
N ASP A 905 -2.95 -36.55 3.52
CA ASP A 905 -3.98 -35.92 4.35
C ASP A 905 -3.40 -35.43 5.68
N GLU A 906 -3.24 -34.12 5.79
CA GLU A 906 -2.80 -33.44 7.02
C GLU A 906 -3.97 -32.76 7.75
N ASN A 907 -5.18 -32.80 7.20
CA ASN A 907 -6.40 -32.39 7.89
C ASN A 907 -6.87 -33.44 8.89
N LYS A 908 -6.86 -34.72 8.49
CA LYS A 908 -7.27 -35.85 9.33
C LYS A 908 -8.65 -35.64 9.95
N MET A 909 -9.58 -35.06 9.19
CA MET A 909 -10.94 -34.72 9.64
C MET A 909 -10.99 -33.80 10.88
N GLY A 910 -9.94 -32.99 11.10
CA GLY A 910 -9.76 -32.12 12.26
C GLY A 910 -9.01 -32.77 13.45
N GLU A 911 -8.55 -34.02 13.31
CA GLU A 911 -7.84 -34.78 14.37
C GLU A 911 -6.31 -34.71 14.23
N HIS A 912 -5.79 -33.62 13.68
CA HIS A 912 -4.35 -33.43 13.45
C HIS A 912 -3.62 -32.81 14.65
N ASP A 913 -2.29 -32.81 14.60
CA ASP A 913 -1.39 -32.36 15.68
C ASP A 913 -0.81 -30.94 15.49
N TYR A 914 -1.36 -30.16 14.55
CA TYR A 914 -1.04 -28.73 14.42
C TYR A 914 -1.67 -27.95 15.58
N THR A 915 -0.82 -27.42 16.47
CA THR A 915 -1.27 -26.70 17.67
C THR A 915 -1.82 -25.31 17.32
N ASN A 916 -2.54 -24.68 18.25
CA ASN A 916 -3.06 -23.32 18.07
C ASN A 916 -1.98 -22.33 17.63
N LEU A 917 -0.78 -22.40 18.21
CA LEU A 917 0.34 -21.49 17.89
C LEU A 917 0.91 -21.65 16.47
N MET A 918 0.41 -22.62 15.70
CA MET A 918 0.84 -22.91 14.33
C MET A 918 -0.11 -22.34 13.27
N ALA A 919 -1.20 -21.68 13.67
CA ALA A 919 -2.23 -21.14 12.79
C ALA A 919 -2.11 -19.62 12.60
N VAL A 920 -2.63 -19.12 11.48
CA VAL A 920 -2.95 -17.69 11.29
C VAL A 920 -4.41 -17.43 11.65
N ASP A 921 -5.31 -18.31 11.19
CA ASP A 921 -6.76 -18.20 11.32
C ASP A 921 -7.40 -19.60 11.30
N GLU A 922 -8.62 -19.74 10.77
CA GLU A 922 -9.41 -20.98 10.72
C GLU A 922 -8.88 -22.04 9.76
N ASP A 923 -8.15 -21.64 8.71
CA ASP A 923 -7.79 -22.54 7.61
C ASP A 923 -6.39 -22.29 7.01
N HIS A 924 -5.60 -21.41 7.64
CA HIS A 924 -4.21 -21.13 7.26
C HIS A 924 -3.20 -21.43 8.38
N LEU A 925 -2.09 -22.04 7.99
CA LEU A 925 -0.91 -22.20 8.85
C LEU A 925 -0.06 -20.92 8.84
N CYS A 926 0.52 -20.57 9.99
CA CYS A 926 1.57 -19.56 10.05
C CYS A 926 2.95 -20.17 9.79
N TYR A 927 4.03 -19.39 9.93
CA TYR A 927 5.39 -19.91 9.74
C TYR A 927 5.68 -21.18 10.58
N GLY A 928 5.28 -21.21 11.86
CA GLY A 928 5.50 -22.38 12.73
C GLY A 928 4.84 -23.65 12.19
N GLY A 929 3.58 -23.57 11.75
CA GLY A 929 2.87 -24.69 11.14
C GLY A 929 3.47 -25.09 9.78
N SER A 930 3.88 -24.11 8.99
CA SER A 930 4.46 -24.34 7.67
C SER A 930 5.76 -25.17 7.72
N VAL A 931 6.56 -24.99 8.77
CA VAL A 931 7.80 -25.78 9.00
C VAL A 931 7.46 -27.26 9.16
N MET A 932 6.44 -27.57 9.96
CA MET A 932 6.01 -28.93 10.26
C MET A 932 5.42 -29.62 9.02
N LEU A 933 4.50 -28.94 8.32
CA LEU A 933 3.91 -29.44 7.07
C LEU A 933 4.99 -29.70 6.02
N THR A 934 5.90 -28.74 5.83
CA THR A 934 6.98 -28.83 4.84
C THR A 934 7.93 -29.98 5.17
N SER A 935 8.27 -30.20 6.45
CA SER A 935 9.11 -31.33 6.86
C SER A 935 8.49 -32.69 6.48
N ARG A 936 7.18 -32.85 6.72
CA ARG A 936 6.42 -34.06 6.35
C ARG A 936 6.39 -34.27 4.84
N LEU A 937 6.08 -33.21 4.09
CA LEU A 937 6.06 -33.23 2.63
C LEU A 937 7.45 -33.54 2.05
N ASN A 938 8.51 -32.93 2.59
CA ASN A 938 9.89 -33.21 2.22
C ASN A 938 10.23 -34.70 2.44
N ASN A 939 9.85 -35.27 3.59
CA ASN A 939 10.09 -36.69 3.87
C ASN A 939 9.35 -37.62 2.91
N LEU A 940 8.13 -37.26 2.50
CA LEU A 940 7.39 -37.99 1.47
C LEU A 940 8.16 -37.99 0.13
N LEU A 941 8.65 -36.82 -0.32
CA LEU A 941 9.44 -36.74 -1.56
C LEU A 941 10.79 -37.49 -1.44
N LEU A 942 11.43 -37.46 -0.27
CA LEU A 942 12.65 -38.24 -0.01
C LEU A 942 12.41 -39.75 -0.11
N SER A 943 11.26 -40.23 0.36
CA SER A 943 10.88 -41.64 0.27
C SER A 943 10.71 -42.14 -1.17
N TRP A 944 10.53 -41.21 -2.11
CA TRP A 944 10.42 -41.48 -3.53
C TRP A 944 11.76 -41.49 -4.26
N GLU A 945 12.73 -40.71 -3.78
CA GLU A 945 14.10 -40.74 -4.27
C GLU A 945 14.89 -41.94 -3.72
N SER A 946 14.57 -42.44 -2.52
CA SER A 946 15.21 -43.65 -1.96
C SER A 946 14.75 -44.97 -2.60
N LYS A 947 13.66 -44.92 -3.39
CA LYS A 947 13.11 -46.06 -4.16
C LYS A 947 13.59 -46.09 -5.62
N LYS A 948 14.37 -45.11 -6.05
CA LYS A 948 15.10 -45.11 -7.32
C LYS A 948 16.49 -45.68 -7.09
#